data_AF-A0A6H0XNV4-F1
#
_entry.id   AF-A0A6H0XNV4-F1
#
_cell.length_a   1.000
_cell.length_b   1.000
_cell.length_c   1.000
_cell.angle_alpha   90.00
_cell.angle_beta   90.00
_cell.angle_gamma   90.00
#
_symmetry.space_group_name_H-M   'P 1'
#
loop_
_entity.id
_entity.type
_entity.pdbx_description
1 polymer ?
#
loop_
_entity_poly.entity_id
_entity_poly.type
_entity_poly.pdbx_seq_one_letter_code
_entity_poly.pdbx_strand_id
1 'polypeptide(L)'
;MRKQMTVVYAWSVVAIIAAHGAVLPPPPGSVLSHELTLQPSYIHNYTSLHQSLARDSTDDGDDDEDLSDLVLSTPVGRLAALGDSYSAGIGAGDRLGSFFAGLDDTSDFSCSRYDHSYPYLLSQDLRLGDLAKRNFQFLSCSGAVSKDVIEKQLPRLEGNQDVILLSAGGNDVELVNILNQCVFQWTVFRPDQAILGTIASLTEKFDWAKNFDWSTLSRGCEGQLQITEALIQDPSFQQKIERVIAGARLKLASGGVIYYTGYAKFFSETLDSTCDTVSWSTWIYKLWDMFGEEAFLTLAHRQKMNYLVDLVNTKLASLQINLTPCLTILKRAAVANSGPDVVFVDYDPYVGQFHGRFCEAGVDESTVESTTRAGLMFYELNTWDPFGSSPWKRSERTTSNTTMEGQVNIFALITLEADKDAQLKHDAAATNDKTISDSVSNSKDIGVPTNIMPDGYGRVFHPTILLHEIIADLIVYHLRDKAVQLAGHSAIPESLTFSSCPLPTKHTSNTTGSDNQQIAIASYINPIADPAAWDRLIAYDSTKVPVLVANVLNGPDAQINTAWKGVIDRAVASGKKVIAYVRTGYLGVSQQRFTTRLGSTDLADWVDQIEQDVEKWYELYGDAIGGIFFDEGWNDCGPNNIYADLYAFINRNTKRRHPGAFTVLNPGATMPECFDATMDALMTFESSYEQYTQHYTPNNWIPSDSRKIWHIVYNVPQSEIGHIAQLAKDRHAGLLQITDRTLPNPYDKLPDDAYLQTIFGYVPGGKPNVAQAGSYPPSAQAGAPGNLQVVSSEYTSAKLSWSAAPNANGYRVYVNERVVDELPSTMTSVTVGMLKPGTSGYGFKVTSLSDGGNESPPSNVVSADTTPLPGGRNLVNMKQSANGTYDLLEVDILIPAAFERIFICTPDGRTPAIGWGVRWSDTLTRWCPFMVEGQNWYKKIGNNGDWSWDLVQTGTPGIDGYHRTWGVPPGTRASLKDPSIPGSLLTPNIPSTAEATWIIQTEGYSPLTNVFVPCPGVGASDDPGRYC
;
A
#
# COMPACT_ATOMS: atom_id res chain seq x y z
N MET A 1 -38.12 -17.14 -51.15
CA MET A 1 -37.45 -16.51 -52.31
C MET A 1 -36.44 -15.51 -51.76
N ARG A 2 -35.15 -15.79 -51.97
CA ARG A 2 -34.02 -14.93 -51.55
C ARG A 2 -33.88 -13.75 -52.53
N LYS A 3 -33.34 -12.64 -51.99
CA LYS A 3 -32.68 -11.50 -52.67
C LYS A 3 -33.59 -10.52 -53.44
N GLN A 4 -34.00 -9.45 -52.75
CA GLN A 4 -33.97 -8.05 -53.22
C GLN A 4 -34.45 -7.14 -52.08
N MET A 5 -33.58 -6.85 -51.11
CA MET A 5 -33.80 -5.80 -50.12
C MET A 5 -32.45 -5.20 -49.76
N THR A 6 -32.03 -4.24 -50.58
CA THR A 6 -30.96 -3.30 -50.28
C THR A 6 -31.47 -1.96 -50.80
N VAL A 7 -31.33 -0.91 -49.98
CA VAL A 7 -31.62 0.51 -50.28
C VAL A 7 -33.10 0.90 -50.24
N VAL A 8 -33.57 1.46 -49.12
CA VAL A 8 -34.28 2.76 -48.92
C VAL A 8 -34.43 2.88 -47.39
N TYR A 9 -33.73 3.74 -46.65
CA TYR A 9 -34.09 5.15 -46.44
C TYR A 9 -32.89 5.91 -45.84
N ALA A 10 -32.15 6.57 -46.73
CA ALA A 10 -31.62 7.91 -46.47
C ALA A 10 -32.63 8.90 -47.11
N TRP A 11 -32.54 10.18 -46.74
CA TRP A 11 -33.34 11.32 -47.25
C TRP A 11 -34.56 11.71 -46.43
N SER A 12 -34.29 12.42 -45.33
CA SER A 12 -34.98 13.59 -44.76
C SER A 12 -34.32 13.77 -43.38
N VAL A 13 -33.31 14.61 -43.17
CA VAL A 13 -33.42 16.07 -43.09
C VAL A 13 -32.00 16.66 -43.22
N VAL A 14 -31.69 17.20 -44.40
CA VAL A 14 -30.69 18.26 -44.60
C VAL A 14 -31.41 19.36 -45.34
N ALA A 15 -31.81 20.42 -44.64
CA ALA A 15 -31.93 21.78 -45.16
C ALA A 15 -32.49 22.71 -44.08
N ILE A 16 -31.65 23.70 -43.68
CA ILE A 16 -31.86 24.92 -42.88
C ILE A 16 -30.86 24.85 -41.71
N ILE A 17 -29.62 25.36 -41.75
CA ILE A 17 -29.10 26.65 -42.26
C ILE A 17 -27.60 26.49 -42.53
N ALA A 18 -27.15 26.91 -43.71
CA ALA A 18 -25.78 27.38 -43.92
C ALA A 18 -25.87 28.88 -44.23
N ALA A 19 -25.39 29.75 -43.33
CA ALA A 19 -25.01 31.12 -43.67
C ALA A 19 -24.20 31.77 -42.53
N HIS A 20 -23.00 32.24 -42.88
CA HIS A 20 -22.07 33.12 -42.15
C HIS A 20 -21.03 32.46 -41.25
N GLY A 21 -19.89 32.16 -41.88
CA GLY A 21 -18.62 32.07 -41.19
C GLY A 21 -18.12 33.46 -40.77
N ALA A 22 -17.60 33.53 -39.55
CA ALA A 22 -16.59 34.49 -39.13
C ALA A 22 -15.66 33.79 -38.15
N VAL A 23 -14.41 33.63 -38.54
CA VAL A 23 -13.31 33.17 -37.70
C VAL A 23 -12.93 34.33 -36.78
N LEU A 24 -12.94 34.10 -35.47
CA LEU A 24 -12.28 34.97 -34.47
C LEU A 24 -11.27 34.13 -33.67
N PRO A 25 -10.08 34.67 -33.36
CA PRO A 25 -9.09 33.97 -32.55
C PRO A 25 -9.47 34.02 -31.06
N PRO A 26 -9.14 32.99 -30.26
CA PRO A 26 -9.31 33.04 -28.81
C PRO A 26 -8.34 34.06 -28.17
N PRO A 27 -8.74 34.76 -27.09
CA PRO A 27 -7.86 35.65 -26.34
C PRO A 27 -6.84 34.89 -25.48
N PRO A 28 -5.72 35.53 -25.10
CA PRO A 28 -4.64 34.92 -24.33
C PRO A 28 -5.07 34.59 -22.90
N GLY A 29 -4.60 33.44 -22.42
CA GLY A 29 -4.88 32.92 -21.08
C GLY A 29 -4.34 33.81 -19.95
N SER A 30 -5.13 33.88 -18.88
CA SER A 30 -4.66 34.22 -17.54
C SER A 30 -4.96 33.01 -16.64
N VAL A 31 -4.03 32.06 -16.60
CA VAL A 31 -4.02 31.03 -15.56
C VAL A 31 -3.32 31.65 -14.35
N LEU A 32 -4.10 32.00 -13.33
CA LEU A 32 -3.60 32.13 -11.98
C LEU A 32 -3.20 30.72 -11.52
N SER A 33 -1.90 30.46 -11.41
CA SER A 33 -1.37 29.29 -10.74
C SER A 33 -1.65 29.40 -9.25
N HIS A 34 -2.65 28.67 -8.76
CA HIS A 34 -2.63 28.15 -7.39
C HIS A 34 -2.09 26.73 -7.49
N GLU A 35 -0.86 26.54 -7.02
CA GLU A 35 -0.26 25.24 -6.77
C GLU A 35 -1.06 24.54 -5.67
N LEU A 36 -1.79 23.48 -6.03
CA LEU A 36 -2.22 22.46 -5.10
C LEU A 36 -1.07 21.45 -4.95
N THR A 37 -0.37 21.52 -3.83
CA THR A 37 0.50 20.47 -3.30
C THR A 37 -0.30 19.19 -3.07
N LEU A 38 -0.08 18.17 -3.90
CA LEU A 38 -0.57 16.81 -3.67
C LEU A 38 0.34 16.10 -2.66
N GLN A 39 -0.21 15.72 -1.51
CA GLN A 39 0.45 14.91 -0.49
C GLN A 39 0.33 13.39 -0.81
N PRO A 40 1.37 12.57 -0.59
CA PRO A 40 1.40 11.16 -0.97
C PRO A 40 0.98 10.22 0.19
N SER A 41 -0.26 10.32 0.67
CA SER A 41 -0.70 9.59 1.88
C SER A 41 -2.05 8.88 1.75
N TYR A 42 -2.34 8.13 0.68
CA TYR A 42 -3.68 7.53 0.54
C TYR A 42 -3.77 6.20 -0.23
N ILE A 43 -2.86 5.24 -0.05
CA ILE A 43 -3.13 3.85 -0.48
C ILE A 43 -2.35 2.90 0.42
N HIS A 44 -3.00 2.16 1.35
CA HIS A 44 -2.58 0.84 1.91
C HIS A 44 -3.38 0.54 3.20
N ASN A 45 -4.44 -0.27 3.11
CA ASN A 45 -5.13 -0.87 4.29
C ASN A 45 -6.17 -1.91 3.83
N TYR A 46 -5.82 -3.17 3.54
CA TYR A 46 -6.86 -4.16 3.13
C TYR A 46 -6.58 -5.68 3.38
N THR A 47 -5.59 -6.15 4.17
CA THR A 47 -5.27 -7.61 4.17
C THR A 47 -4.92 -8.29 5.50
N SER A 48 -5.52 -7.91 6.65
CA SER A 48 -5.08 -8.45 7.95
C SER A 48 -5.94 -9.54 8.63
N LEU A 49 -7.05 -10.02 8.05
CA LEU A 49 -8.05 -10.66 8.93
C LEU A 49 -7.83 -12.15 9.35
N HIS A 50 -6.90 -12.96 8.80
CA HIS A 50 -7.06 -14.44 8.89
C HIS A 50 -5.94 -15.38 9.39
N GLN A 51 -4.84 -14.95 10.02
CA GLN A 51 -3.73 -15.89 10.32
C GLN A 51 -3.30 -16.07 11.79
N SER A 52 -4.21 -15.94 12.76
CA SER A 52 -3.96 -16.50 14.10
C SER A 52 -4.58 -17.90 14.21
N LEU A 53 -3.74 -18.95 14.29
CA LEU A 53 -3.89 -20.16 15.14
C LEU A 53 -3.03 -21.33 14.60
N ALA A 54 -1.88 -21.54 15.25
CA ALA A 54 -1.25 -22.86 15.35
C ALA A 54 -0.78 -23.06 16.80
N ARG A 55 -1.27 -24.14 17.40
CA ARG A 55 -1.17 -24.53 18.81
C ARG A 55 0.17 -25.21 19.07
N ASP A 56 0.84 -24.90 20.18
CA ASP A 56 1.78 -25.82 20.81
C ASP A 56 1.47 -25.96 22.30
N SER A 57 1.51 -27.21 22.75
CA SER A 57 1.00 -27.70 24.02
C SER A 57 2.15 -27.90 25.01
N THR A 58 2.06 -27.35 26.22
CA THR A 58 2.57 -28.01 27.44
C THR A 58 1.77 -27.58 28.67
N ASP A 59 1.52 -28.59 29.49
CA ASP A 59 0.67 -28.67 30.69
C ASP A 59 1.34 -28.04 31.92
N ASP A 60 0.53 -27.46 32.82
CA ASP A 60 0.61 -27.62 34.29
C ASP A 60 -0.34 -26.61 34.98
N GLY A 61 -1.26 -27.14 35.79
CA GLY A 61 -2.46 -26.46 36.28
C GLY A 61 -2.32 -25.59 37.53
N ASP A 62 -3.38 -24.83 37.80
CA ASP A 62 -4.16 -24.85 39.05
C ASP A 62 -5.36 -23.87 38.93
N ASP A 63 -6.40 -24.20 39.69
CA ASP A 63 -7.81 -23.80 39.54
C ASP A 63 -8.11 -22.29 39.68
N ASP A 64 -8.78 -21.71 38.67
CA ASP A 64 -9.73 -20.59 38.79
C ASP A 64 -10.56 -20.51 37.48
N GLU A 65 -11.89 -20.60 37.57
CA GLU A 65 -12.81 -20.68 36.42
C GLU A 65 -12.54 -19.60 35.35
N ASP A 66 -12.15 -20.06 34.16
CA ASP A 66 -11.49 -19.28 33.12
C ASP A 66 -12.48 -18.79 32.05
N LEU A 67 -12.68 -17.48 31.92
CA LEU A 67 -13.47 -16.90 30.81
C LEU A 67 -12.77 -17.06 29.44
N SER A 68 -11.48 -17.42 29.42
CA SER A 68 -10.73 -17.78 28.20
C SER A 68 -11.08 -19.16 27.63
N ASP A 69 -11.66 -20.06 28.43
CA ASP A 69 -12.13 -21.37 27.95
C ASP A 69 -13.46 -21.29 27.20
N LEU A 70 -14.08 -20.10 27.15
CA LEU A 70 -15.27 -19.84 26.36
C LEU A 70 -14.98 -19.51 24.88
N VAL A 71 -13.89 -20.06 24.34
CA VAL A 71 -13.77 -20.29 22.89
C VAL A 71 -14.91 -21.23 22.53
N LEU A 72 -15.96 -20.70 21.87
CA LEU A 72 -17.14 -21.40 21.35
C LEU A 72 -17.18 -22.86 21.82
N SER A 73 -17.82 -23.14 22.96
CA SER A 73 -17.87 -24.48 23.59
C SER A 73 -18.31 -25.60 22.63
N THR A 74 -18.83 -25.22 21.47
CA THR A 74 -18.99 -26.01 20.24
C THR A 74 -18.39 -25.26 19.04
N PRO A 75 -17.29 -25.75 18.43
CA PRO A 75 -16.74 -25.23 17.17
C PRO A 75 -17.79 -25.24 16.05
N VAL A 76 -17.75 -24.25 15.14
CA VAL A 76 -18.64 -24.22 13.96
C VAL A 76 -18.12 -25.21 12.93
N GLY A 77 -18.81 -26.35 12.80
CA GLY A 77 -18.45 -27.41 11.85
C GLY A 77 -19.11 -27.24 10.50
N ARG A 78 -20.38 -26.84 10.46
CA ARG A 78 -21.18 -26.68 9.23
C ARG A 78 -21.64 -25.24 9.07
N LEU A 79 -21.08 -24.58 8.07
CA LEU A 79 -21.34 -23.19 7.74
C LEU A 79 -21.94 -23.13 6.33
N ALA A 80 -22.97 -22.32 6.14
CA ALA A 80 -23.50 -22.08 4.81
C ALA A 80 -23.79 -20.60 4.57
N ALA A 81 -23.70 -20.19 3.32
CA ALA A 81 -24.01 -18.85 2.88
C ALA A 81 -25.08 -18.88 1.79
N LEU A 82 -26.17 -18.18 2.04
CA LEU A 82 -27.27 -17.95 1.12
C LEU A 82 -27.36 -16.45 0.86
N GLY A 83 -27.86 -16.08 -0.32
CA GLY A 83 -28.22 -14.70 -0.57
C GLY A 83 -27.89 -14.16 -1.94
N ASP A 84 -27.82 -12.85 -2.00
CA ASP A 84 -27.59 -12.04 -3.18
C ASP A 84 -26.13 -11.61 -3.35
N SER A 85 -25.91 -10.55 -4.12
CA SER A 85 -24.59 -10.00 -4.45
C SER A 85 -23.83 -9.45 -3.24
N TYR A 86 -24.50 -9.02 -2.17
CA TYR A 86 -23.84 -8.56 -0.94
C TYR A 86 -23.25 -9.73 -0.14
N SER A 87 -23.81 -10.94 -0.30
CA SER A 87 -23.22 -12.16 0.27
C SER A 87 -22.20 -12.79 -0.69
N ALA A 88 -22.42 -12.73 -2.01
CA ALA A 88 -21.46 -13.21 -2.99
C ALA A 88 -20.15 -12.38 -3.02
N GLY A 89 -20.23 -11.09 -2.63
CA GLY A 89 -19.11 -10.17 -2.46
C GLY A 89 -18.58 -9.58 -3.75
N ILE A 90 -19.47 -9.02 -4.58
CA ILE A 90 -19.09 -8.47 -5.88
C ILE A 90 -17.94 -7.46 -5.76
N GLY A 91 -16.82 -7.77 -6.40
CA GLY A 91 -15.64 -6.92 -6.43
C GLY A 91 -14.70 -7.10 -5.23
N ALA A 92 -15.03 -7.92 -4.24
CA ALA A 92 -14.20 -8.13 -3.05
C ALA A 92 -13.14 -9.23 -3.31
N GLY A 93 -12.01 -8.85 -3.91
CA GLY A 93 -10.92 -9.77 -4.23
C GLY A 93 -11.10 -10.47 -5.59
N ASP A 94 -10.73 -11.74 -5.67
CA ASP A 94 -10.82 -12.54 -6.88
C ASP A 94 -12.13 -13.36 -6.95
N ARG A 95 -12.71 -13.42 -8.16
CA ARG A 95 -13.91 -14.22 -8.42
C ARG A 95 -13.52 -15.71 -8.40
N LEU A 96 -14.24 -16.48 -7.59
CA LEU A 96 -14.07 -17.91 -7.43
C LEU A 96 -14.54 -18.69 -8.68
N GLY A 97 -13.94 -19.85 -8.89
CA GLY A 97 -14.25 -20.77 -10.01
C GLY A 97 -13.47 -20.48 -11.30
N SER A 98 -13.55 -21.43 -12.25
CA SER A 98 -12.90 -21.28 -13.56
C SER A 98 -13.83 -20.63 -14.57
N PHE A 99 -13.27 -19.81 -15.47
CA PHE A 99 -14.00 -19.24 -16.62
C PHE A 99 -14.75 -20.31 -17.44
N PHE A 100 -14.15 -21.50 -17.62
CA PHE A 100 -14.77 -22.60 -18.37
C PHE A 100 -15.92 -23.30 -17.63
N ALA A 101 -16.11 -23.02 -16.32
CA ALA A 101 -17.22 -23.54 -15.53
C ALA A 101 -18.52 -22.73 -15.66
N GLY A 102 -18.50 -21.58 -16.37
CA GLY A 102 -19.66 -20.70 -16.55
C GLY A 102 -20.82 -21.27 -17.36
N LEU A 103 -20.73 -22.52 -17.82
CA LEU A 103 -21.85 -23.27 -18.45
C LEU A 103 -22.81 -23.88 -17.42
N ASP A 104 -22.39 -23.98 -16.16
CA ASP A 104 -23.23 -24.34 -15.02
C ASP A 104 -23.70 -23.04 -14.33
N ASP A 105 -25.01 -22.78 -14.39
CA ASP A 105 -25.64 -21.59 -13.81
C ASP A 105 -25.55 -21.54 -12.27
N THR A 106 -25.11 -22.64 -11.66
CA THR A 106 -24.96 -22.78 -10.22
C THR A 106 -23.52 -22.71 -9.69
N SER A 107 -22.54 -22.57 -10.59
CA SER A 107 -21.10 -22.50 -10.30
C SER A 107 -20.71 -21.21 -9.53
N ASP A 108 -19.56 -21.24 -8.86
CA ASP A 108 -19.02 -20.04 -8.19
C ASP A 108 -18.79 -18.91 -9.19
N PHE A 109 -18.31 -19.26 -10.38
CA PHE A 109 -18.11 -18.32 -11.46
C PHE A 109 -19.46 -17.74 -11.88
N SER A 110 -20.47 -18.51 -12.27
CA SER A 110 -21.76 -17.95 -12.74
C SER A 110 -22.46 -17.08 -11.69
N CYS A 111 -22.34 -17.43 -10.42
CA CYS A 111 -22.95 -16.70 -9.30
C CYS A 111 -22.15 -15.48 -8.83
N SER A 112 -20.97 -15.23 -9.42
CA SER A 112 -20.07 -14.13 -9.07
C SER A 112 -19.67 -14.13 -7.58
N ARG A 113 -19.23 -15.28 -7.06
CA ARG A 113 -18.73 -15.38 -5.68
C ARG A 113 -17.26 -14.98 -5.62
N TYR A 114 -16.86 -14.27 -4.57
CA TYR A 114 -15.49 -13.77 -4.42
C TYR A 114 -14.83 -14.25 -3.12
N ASP A 115 -13.50 -14.31 -3.12
CA ASP A 115 -12.66 -14.82 -2.04
C ASP A 115 -12.44 -13.84 -0.86
N HIS A 116 -12.83 -12.57 -0.97
CA HIS A 116 -12.88 -11.65 0.18
C HIS A 116 -14.31 -11.25 0.55
N SER A 117 -15.30 -12.03 0.11
CA SER A 117 -16.67 -11.90 0.59
C SER A 117 -16.77 -12.30 2.07
N TYR A 118 -17.59 -11.61 2.86
CA TYR A 118 -17.75 -11.90 4.29
C TYR A 118 -18.07 -13.38 4.60
N PRO A 119 -18.82 -14.14 3.77
CA PRO A 119 -19.01 -15.56 4.01
C PRO A 119 -17.76 -16.40 3.74
N TYR A 120 -16.97 -16.06 2.71
CA TYR A 120 -15.70 -16.72 2.46
C TYR A 120 -14.73 -16.44 3.60
N LEU A 121 -14.64 -15.18 4.06
CA LEU A 121 -13.84 -14.80 5.22
C LEU A 121 -14.24 -15.64 6.45
N LEU A 122 -15.51 -15.64 6.85
CA LEU A 122 -15.98 -16.50 7.95
C LEU A 122 -15.65 -17.98 7.75
N SER A 123 -15.67 -18.48 6.52
CA SER A 123 -15.27 -19.85 6.22
C SER A 123 -13.78 -20.13 6.46
N GLN A 124 -12.91 -19.12 6.37
CA GLN A 124 -11.47 -19.22 6.63
C GLN A 124 -11.07 -18.78 8.05
N ASP A 125 -12.03 -18.30 8.85
CA ASP A 125 -11.76 -17.73 10.17
C ASP A 125 -11.41 -18.77 11.24
N LEU A 126 -10.18 -18.77 11.73
CA LEU A 126 -9.71 -19.75 12.72
C LEU A 126 -10.40 -19.62 14.09
N ARG A 127 -11.00 -18.45 14.42
CA ARG A 127 -11.74 -18.23 15.68
C ARG A 127 -13.00 -19.11 15.79
N LEU A 128 -13.50 -19.61 14.67
CA LEU A 128 -14.66 -20.52 14.62
C LEU A 128 -14.29 -21.99 14.82
N GLY A 129 -13.00 -22.31 15.01
CA GLY A 129 -12.47 -23.65 15.25
C GLY A 129 -11.65 -24.19 14.09
N ASP A 130 -11.33 -25.50 14.14
CA ASP A 130 -10.46 -26.19 13.19
C ASP A 130 -10.99 -26.12 11.74
N LEU A 131 -10.23 -25.48 10.85
CA LEU A 131 -10.56 -25.36 9.42
C LEU A 131 -10.71 -26.71 8.74
N ALA A 132 -9.92 -27.71 9.11
CA ALA A 132 -9.98 -29.04 8.49
C ALA A 132 -11.31 -29.76 8.76
N LYS A 133 -12.07 -29.30 9.78
CA LYS A 133 -13.39 -29.83 10.14
C LYS A 133 -14.54 -28.96 9.64
N ARG A 134 -14.26 -27.84 8.98
CA ARG A 134 -15.26 -26.91 8.50
C ARG A 134 -15.79 -27.34 7.14
N ASN A 135 -17.07 -27.65 7.08
CA ASN A 135 -17.81 -27.85 5.84
C ASN A 135 -18.54 -26.56 5.49
N PHE A 136 -18.03 -25.83 4.49
CA PHE A 136 -18.61 -24.59 4.02
C PHE A 136 -19.40 -24.79 2.70
N GLN A 137 -20.68 -24.43 2.71
CA GLN A 137 -21.52 -24.40 1.49
C GLN A 137 -21.79 -22.96 1.04
N PHE A 138 -21.08 -22.51 0.01
CA PHE A 138 -21.28 -21.19 -0.56
C PHE A 138 -22.34 -21.23 -1.68
N LEU A 139 -23.56 -20.78 -1.40
CA LEU A 139 -24.70 -20.86 -2.33
C LEU A 139 -25.26 -19.48 -2.73
N SER A 140 -24.75 -18.40 -2.16
CA SER A 140 -25.10 -17.02 -2.54
C SER A 140 -24.89 -16.78 -4.03
N CYS A 141 -25.70 -15.93 -4.64
CA CYS A 141 -25.68 -15.73 -6.09
C CYS A 141 -26.10 -14.31 -6.44
N SER A 142 -25.28 -13.63 -7.25
CA SER A 142 -25.58 -12.27 -7.69
C SER A 142 -26.94 -12.17 -8.37
N GLY A 143 -27.73 -11.15 -7.97
CA GLY A 143 -29.05 -10.88 -8.54
C GLY A 143 -30.17 -11.77 -8.02
N ALA A 144 -29.88 -12.69 -7.08
CA ALA A 144 -30.91 -13.51 -6.45
C ALA A 144 -31.94 -12.62 -5.72
N VAL A 145 -33.22 -12.84 -6.01
CA VAL A 145 -34.33 -12.37 -5.17
C VAL A 145 -34.69 -13.44 -4.14
N SER A 146 -35.54 -13.11 -3.16
CA SER A 146 -36.03 -14.05 -2.14
C SER A 146 -36.61 -15.34 -2.74
N LYS A 147 -37.24 -15.24 -3.91
CA LYS A 147 -37.74 -16.40 -4.67
C LYS A 147 -36.60 -17.33 -5.12
N ASP A 148 -35.50 -16.79 -5.63
CA ASP A 148 -34.33 -17.58 -6.05
C ASP A 148 -33.66 -18.27 -4.87
N VAL A 149 -33.59 -17.60 -3.71
CA VAL A 149 -33.07 -18.23 -2.49
C VAL A 149 -33.91 -19.45 -2.12
N ILE A 150 -35.25 -19.35 -2.22
CA ILE A 150 -36.17 -20.46 -1.93
C ILE A 150 -36.10 -21.58 -2.98
N GLU A 151 -36.10 -21.24 -4.26
CA GLU A 151 -36.27 -22.23 -5.33
C GLU A 151 -34.95 -22.82 -5.82
N LYS A 152 -33.83 -22.10 -5.67
CA LYS A 152 -32.53 -22.48 -6.25
C LYS A 152 -31.46 -22.72 -5.19
N GLN A 153 -31.40 -21.94 -4.11
CA GLN A 153 -30.33 -22.08 -3.11
C GLN A 153 -30.71 -23.06 -2.00
N LEU A 154 -31.85 -22.88 -1.34
CA LEU A 154 -32.31 -23.73 -0.23
C LEU A 154 -32.43 -25.23 -0.54
N PRO A 155 -32.86 -25.67 -1.74
CA PRO A 155 -32.91 -27.09 -2.07
C PRO A 155 -31.53 -27.76 -2.12
N ARG A 156 -30.48 -26.98 -2.44
CA ARG A 156 -29.08 -27.44 -2.52
C ARG A 156 -28.36 -27.39 -1.18
N LEU A 157 -28.89 -26.63 -0.23
CA LEU A 157 -28.34 -26.54 1.12
C LEU A 157 -28.51 -27.86 1.87
N GLU A 158 -27.42 -28.43 2.40
CA GLU A 158 -27.48 -29.61 3.24
C GLU A 158 -28.11 -29.28 4.59
N GLY A 159 -28.68 -30.28 5.27
CA GLY A 159 -29.24 -30.10 6.62
C GLY A 159 -28.16 -30.09 7.71
N ASN A 160 -28.59 -29.81 8.95
CA ASN A 160 -27.77 -29.71 10.15
C ASN A 160 -26.67 -28.64 10.07
N GLN A 161 -26.99 -27.44 9.58
CA GLN A 161 -26.07 -26.29 9.58
C GLN A 161 -25.97 -25.68 10.97
N ASP A 162 -24.75 -25.44 11.45
CA ASP A 162 -24.51 -24.73 12.71
C ASP A 162 -24.75 -23.23 12.53
N VAL A 163 -24.32 -22.71 11.38
CA VAL A 163 -24.44 -21.29 11.03
C VAL A 163 -24.91 -21.15 9.58
N ILE A 164 -25.95 -20.33 9.37
CA ILE A 164 -26.40 -19.90 8.04
C ILE A 164 -26.25 -18.38 7.93
N LEU A 165 -25.42 -17.92 7.01
CA LEU A 165 -25.26 -16.53 6.65
C LEU A 165 -26.27 -16.18 5.55
N LEU A 166 -26.97 -15.06 5.70
CA LEU A 166 -28.06 -14.70 4.79
C LEU A 166 -28.09 -13.20 4.48
N SER A 167 -28.06 -12.87 3.19
CA SER A 167 -28.34 -11.52 2.66
C SER A 167 -29.39 -11.62 1.55
N ALA A 168 -30.58 -11.06 1.73
CA ALA A 168 -31.56 -10.96 0.66
C ALA A 168 -32.47 -9.74 0.85
N GLY A 169 -33.27 -9.42 -0.17
CA GLY A 169 -34.29 -8.36 -0.10
C GLY A 169 -33.97 -7.12 -0.92
N GLY A 170 -32.70 -6.76 -1.16
CA GLY A 170 -32.35 -5.58 -1.97
C GLY A 170 -32.84 -5.70 -3.42
N ASN A 171 -32.69 -6.88 -4.02
CA ASN A 171 -33.20 -7.16 -5.37
C ASN A 171 -34.74 -7.26 -5.42
N ASP A 172 -35.39 -7.71 -4.33
CA ASP A 172 -36.85 -7.80 -4.25
C ASP A 172 -37.53 -6.43 -4.30
N VAL A 173 -36.80 -5.37 -3.97
CA VAL A 173 -37.27 -3.98 -3.93
C VAL A 173 -36.61 -3.10 -5.01
N GLU A 174 -36.01 -3.73 -6.01
CA GLU A 174 -35.52 -3.11 -7.24
C GLU A 174 -34.39 -2.08 -7.09
N LEU A 175 -33.39 -2.35 -6.22
CA LEU A 175 -32.23 -1.47 -6.04
C LEU A 175 -31.52 -1.11 -7.36
N VAL A 176 -31.32 -2.06 -8.27
CA VAL A 176 -30.68 -1.81 -9.58
C VAL A 176 -31.46 -0.79 -10.41
N ASN A 177 -32.79 -0.77 -10.31
CA ASN A 177 -33.61 0.23 -11.00
C ASN A 177 -33.46 1.61 -10.37
N ILE A 178 -33.27 1.73 -9.05
CA ILE A 178 -32.92 3.00 -8.40
C ILE A 178 -31.58 3.50 -8.96
N LEU A 179 -30.55 2.64 -9.00
CA LEU A 179 -29.24 3.03 -9.54
C LEU A 179 -29.34 3.49 -11.00
N ASN A 180 -30.15 2.82 -11.81
CA ASN A 180 -30.39 3.22 -13.19
C ASN A 180 -31.15 4.56 -13.30
N GLN A 181 -32.21 4.76 -12.53
CA GLN A 181 -33.08 5.94 -12.67
C GLN A 181 -32.55 7.19 -11.95
N CYS A 182 -31.81 7.02 -10.85
CA CYS A 182 -31.41 8.11 -9.95
C CYS A 182 -29.91 8.42 -9.93
N VAL A 183 -29.04 7.49 -10.37
CA VAL A 183 -27.59 7.63 -10.21
C VAL A 183 -26.86 7.60 -11.55
N PHE A 184 -26.87 6.46 -12.25
CA PHE A 184 -26.01 6.25 -13.42
C PHE A 184 -26.66 6.55 -14.75
N GLN A 185 -28.00 6.51 -14.83
CA GLN A 185 -28.74 6.68 -16.08
C GLN A 185 -28.16 5.81 -17.22
N TRP A 186 -27.92 4.52 -16.95
CA TRP A 186 -27.41 3.60 -17.98
C TRP A 186 -28.37 3.55 -19.17
N THR A 187 -29.68 3.47 -18.89
CA THR A 187 -30.78 3.62 -19.84
C THR A 187 -32.03 4.17 -19.18
N VAL A 188 -32.47 5.37 -19.55
CA VAL A 188 -33.69 5.99 -19.01
C VAL A 188 -34.54 6.51 -20.16
N PHE A 189 -35.77 6.03 -20.32
CA PHE A 189 -36.63 6.37 -21.45
C PHE A 189 -37.75 7.33 -21.06
N ARG A 190 -38.29 8.08 -22.02
CA ARG A 190 -39.61 8.67 -21.88
C ARG A 190 -40.69 7.59 -22.07
N PRO A 191 -41.92 7.78 -21.57
CA PRO A 191 -42.99 6.79 -21.71
C PRO A 191 -43.27 6.36 -23.16
N ASP A 192 -43.22 7.28 -24.12
CA ASP A 192 -43.39 7.00 -25.55
C ASP A 192 -42.26 6.13 -26.13
N GLN A 193 -41.03 6.32 -25.67
CA GLN A 193 -39.86 5.53 -26.08
C GLN A 193 -39.90 4.10 -25.53
N ALA A 194 -40.36 3.92 -24.29
CA ALA A 194 -40.55 2.58 -23.71
C ALA A 194 -41.57 1.75 -24.49
N ILE A 195 -42.63 2.38 -25.02
CA ILE A 195 -43.62 1.73 -25.89
C ILE A 195 -42.95 1.28 -27.20
N LEU A 196 -42.13 2.13 -27.82
CA LEU A 196 -41.42 1.78 -29.05
C LEU A 196 -40.41 0.65 -28.83
N GLY A 197 -39.70 0.63 -27.69
CA GLY A 197 -38.80 -0.47 -27.30
C GLY A 197 -39.55 -1.81 -27.17
N THR A 198 -40.73 -1.80 -26.53
CA THR A 198 -41.60 -2.97 -26.40
C THR A 198 -42.04 -3.52 -27.77
N ILE A 199 -42.33 -2.64 -28.73
CA ILE A 199 -42.70 -3.05 -30.09
C ILE A 199 -41.47 -3.61 -30.83
N ALA A 200 -40.31 -2.98 -30.69
CA ALA A 200 -39.06 -3.41 -31.33
C ALA A 200 -38.59 -4.79 -30.85
N SER A 201 -38.80 -5.12 -29.56
CA SER A 201 -38.45 -6.43 -28.99
C SER A 201 -39.26 -7.61 -29.52
N LEU A 202 -40.31 -7.36 -30.32
CA LEU A 202 -41.09 -8.40 -31.01
C LEU A 202 -40.50 -8.82 -32.37
N THR A 203 -39.41 -8.17 -32.80
CA THR A 203 -38.69 -8.50 -34.03
C THR A 203 -37.52 -9.45 -33.75
N GLU A 204 -37.16 -10.33 -34.71
CA GLU A 204 -36.03 -11.28 -34.60
C GLU A 204 -34.69 -10.60 -34.24
N LYS A 205 -34.57 -9.29 -34.49
CA LYS A 205 -33.37 -8.49 -34.19
C LYS A 205 -33.14 -8.30 -32.67
N PHE A 206 -34.17 -8.43 -31.83
CA PHE A 206 -34.13 -8.13 -30.40
C PHE A 206 -34.66 -9.28 -29.53
N ASP A 207 -34.57 -10.53 -30.01
CA ASP A 207 -35.10 -11.71 -29.31
C ASP A 207 -34.59 -11.86 -27.87
N TRP A 208 -33.37 -11.40 -27.58
CA TRP A 208 -32.77 -11.42 -26.24
C TRP A 208 -33.48 -10.50 -25.23
N ALA A 209 -34.17 -9.44 -25.71
CA ALA A 209 -34.88 -8.45 -24.89
C ALA A 209 -36.39 -8.67 -24.83
N LYS A 210 -36.89 -9.79 -25.37
CA LYS A 210 -38.33 -10.06 -25.50
C LYS A 210 -39.08 -10.15 -24.17
N ASN A 211 -38.39 -10.58 -23.11
CA ASN A 211 -38.94 -10.69 -21.76
C ASN A 211 -38.55 -9.53 -20.83
N PHE A 212 -37.89 -8.51 -21.38
CA PHE A 212 -37.46 -7.35 -20.61
C PHE A 212 -38.66 -6.41 -20.37
N ASP A 213 -38.84 -5.95 -19.13
CA ASP A 213 -39.91 -5.00 -18.80
C ASP A 213 -39.48 -3.58 -19.14
N TRP A 214 -39.76 -3.16 -20.37
CA TRP A 214 -39.44 -1.83 -20.89
C TRP A 214 -40.10 -0.68 -20.12
N SER A 215 -41.18 -0.93 -19.38
CA SER A 215 -41.83 0.11 -18.57
C SER A 215 -40.97 0.57 -17.39
N THR A 216 -40.05 -0.27 -16.92
CA THR A 216 -39.09 0.08 -15.85
C THR A 216 -38.17 1.22 -16.25
N LEU A 217 -37.87 1.35 -17.55
CA LEU A 217 -36.96 2.37 -18.07
C LEU A 217 -37.58 3.77 -18.05
N SER A 218 -38.90 3.92 -17.98
CA SER A 218 -39.59 5.21 -18.10
C SER A 218 -40.22 5.76 -16.83
N ARG A 219 -39.85 5.22 -15.67
CA ARG A 219 -40.40 5.62 -14.37
C ARG A 219 -39.84 6.96 -13.86
N GLY A 220 -38.61 7.32 -14.25
CA GLY A 220 -37.87 8.43 -13.65
C GLY A 220 -37.45 8.14 -12.21
N CYS A 221 -36.56 8.96 -11.64
CA CYS A 221 -36.04 8.74 -10.29
C CYS A 221 -37.15 8.74 -9.23
N GLU A 222 -37.96 9.80 -9.16
CA GLU A 222 -39.06 9.92 -8.19
C GLU A 222 -40.07 8.77 -8.29
N GLY A 223 -40.44 8.39 -9.52
CA GLY A 223 -41.36 7.26 -9.74
C GLY A 223 -40.78 5.94 -9.26
N GLN A 224 -39.48 5.71 -9.50
CA GLN A 224 -38.82 4.50 -9.03
C GLN A 224 -38.65 4.47 -7.50
N LEU A 225 -38.28 5.60 -6.87
CA LEU A 225 -38.18 5.69 -5.40
C LEU A 225 -39.53 5.42 -4.72
N GLN A 226 -40.64 5.89 -5.30
CA GLN A 226 -42.00 5.62 -4.81
C GLN A 226 -42.38 4.14 -4.98
N ILE A 227 -42.06 3.53 -6.13
CA ILE A 227 -42.32 2.11 -6.38
C ILE A 227 -41.54 1.25 -5.38
N THR A 228 -40.24 1.53 -5.18
CA THR A 228 -39.42 0.80 -4.21
C THR A 228 -39.96 0.95 -2.79
N GLU A 229 -40.36 2.16 -2.36
CA GLU A 229 -41.01 2.35 -1.05
C GLU A 229 -42.28 1.49 -0.92
N ALA A 230 -43.15 1.51 -1.95
CA ALA A 230 -44.38 0.72 -1.96
C ALA A 230 -44.08 -0.79 -1.88
N LEU A 231 -43.04 -1.27 -2.57
CA LEU A 231 -42.60 -2.67 -2.49
C LEU A 231 -42.12 -3.05 -1.09
N ILE A 232 -41.34 -2.18 -0.41
CA ILE A 232 -40.87 -2.43 0.97
C ILE A 232 -42.03 -2.44 1.97
N GLN A 233 -43.01 -1.55 1.76
CA GLN A 233 -44.19 -1.44 2.62
C GLN A 233 -45.23 -2.53 2.36
N ASP A 234 -45.25 -3.13 1.16
CA ASP A 234 -46.15 -4.22 0.82
C ASP A 234 -45.92 -5.42 1.77
N PRO A 235 -46.97 -5.93 2.44
CA PRO A 235 -46.84 -7.06 3.35
C PRO A 235 -46.21 -8.32 2.72
N SER A 236 -46.31 -8.48 1.40
CA SER A 236 -45.70 -9.61 0.67
C SER A 236 -44.18 -9.58 0.71
N PHE A 237 -43.54 -8.40 0.81
CA PHE A 237 -42.09 -8.31 0.95
C PHE A 237 -41.64 -9.00 2.25
N GLN A 238 -42.23 -8.61 3.38
CA GLN A 238 -41.96 -9.24 4.67
C GLN A 238 -42.27 -10.76 4.64
N GLN A 239 -43.39 -11.16 4.04
CA GLN A 239 -43.74 -12.59 3.90
C GLN A 239 -42.73 -13.39 3.06
N LYS A 240 -42.13 -12.80 2.02
CA LYS A 240 -41.09 -13.46 1.22
C LYS A 240 -39.86 -13.72 2.07
N ILE A 241 -39.40 -12.72 2.83
CA ILE A 241 -38.24 -12.86 3.72
C ILE A 241 -38.51 -13.89 4.83
N GLU A 242 -39.71 -13.85 5.43
CA GLU A 242 -40.14 -14.85 6.41
C GLU A 242 -40.12 -16.29 5.85
N ARG A 243 -40.49 -16.47 4.57
CA ARG A 243 -40.40 -17.78 3.91
C ARG A 243 -38.96 -18.22 3.67
N VAL A 244 -38.06 -17.29 3.31
CA VAL A 244 -36.62 -17.58 3.19
C VAL A 244 -36.08 -18.06 4.54
N ILE A 245 -36.35 -17.30 5.62
CA ILE A 245 -35.93 -17.65 6.98
C ILE A 245 -36.55 -18.98 7.42
N ALA A 246 -37.84 -19.20 7.15
CA ALA A 246 -38.50 -20.47 7.47
C ALA A 246 -37.86 -21.65 6.75
N GLY A 247 -37.51 -21.49 5.47
CA GLY A 247 -36.78 -22.51 4.70
C GLY A 247 -35.37 -22.76 5.25
N ALA A 248 -34.63 -21.71 5.59
CA ALA A 248 -33.29 -21.81 6.18
C ALA A 248 -33.34 -22.48 7.57
N ARG A 249 -34.34 -22.17 8.40
CA ARG A 249 -34.55 -22.79 9.72
C ARG A 249 -34.69 -24.31 9.63
N LEU A 250 -35.30 -24.83 8.58
CA LEU A 250 -35.42 -26.27 8.36
C LEU A 250 -34.07 -26.96 8.10
N LYS A 251 -33.03 -26.19 7.80
CA LYS A 251 -31.67 -26.67 7.54
C LYS A 251 -30.75 -26.52 8.75
N LEU A 252 -31.16 -25.84 9.82
CA LEU A 252 -30.33 -25.65 11.02
C LEU A 252 -30.19 -26.94 11.85
N ALA A 253 -29.02 -27.10 12.45
CA ALA A 253 -28.78 -28.04 13.54
C ALA A 253 -29.48 -27.57 14.84
N SER A 254 -29.53 -28.45 15.84
CA SER A 254 -30.02 -28.06 17.17
C SER A 254 -29.09 -27.00 17.77
N GLY A 255 -29.61 -25.81 18.06
CA GLY A 255 -28.82 -24.67 18.57
C GLY A 255 -28.20 -23.78 17.48
N GLY A 256 -28.32 -24.17 16.20
CA GLY A 256 -27.79 -23.39 15.08
C GLY A 256 -28.48 -22.03 14.90
N VAL A 257 -27.84 -21.13 14.17
CA VAL A 257 -28.25 -19.72 14.04
C VAL A 257 -28.20 -19.24 12.60
N ILE A 258 -29.18 -18.42 12.23
CA ILE A 258 -29.14 -17.62 11.00
C ILE A 258 -28.65 -16.21 11.34
N TYR A 259 -27.55 -15.78 10.72
CA TYR A 259 -27.09 -14.39 10.76
C TYR A 259 -27.56 -13.68 9.50
N TYR A 260 -28.56 -12.81 9.64
CA TYR A 260 -29.16 -12.05 8.56
C TYR A 260 -28.52 -10.67 8.51
N THR A 261 -27.70 -10.40 7.48
CA THR A 261 -27.03 -9.10 7.32
C THR A 261 -27.99 -8.05 6.78
N GLY A 262 -27.98 -6.85 7.39
CA GLY A 262 -28.68 -5.68 6.87
C GLY A 262 -28.00 -5.03 5.67
N TYR A 263 -28.39 -3.80 5.37
CA TYR A 263 -27.73 -2.92 4.39
C TYR A 263 -27.25 -1.65 5.08
N ALA A 264 -26.14 -1.06 4.67
CA ALA A 264 -25.73 0.25 5.16
C ALA A 264 -26.20 1.37 4.22
N LYS A 265 -26.41 2.57 4.79
CA LYS A 265 -26.77 3.76 4.03
C LYS A 265 -25.61 4.14 3.12
N PHE A 266 -25.90 4.38 1.84
CA PHE A 266 -24.88 4.70 0.85
C PHE A 266 -24.40 6.14 0.94
N PHE A 267 -25.22 7.06 1.44
CA PHE A 267 -24.92 8.49 1.43
C PHE A 267 -24.79 9.04 2.85
N SER A 268 -23.94 10.06 3.04
CA SER A 268 -23.72 10.71 4.33
C SER A 268 -25.04 11.17 4.98
N GLU A 269 -25.10 11.05 6.30
CA GLU A 269 -26.23 11.51 7.11
C GLU A 269 -26.17 13.00 7.46
N THR A 270 -25.04 13.68 7.19
CA THR A 270 -24.95 15.14 7.35
C THR A 270 -25.88 15.87 6.38
N LEU A 271 -26.15 15.26 5.21
CA LEU A 271 -27.09 15.71 4.18
C LEU A 271 -26.91 17.20 3.83
N ASP A 272 -25.68 17.67 3.67
CA ASP A 272 -25.42 19.02 3.17
C ASP A 272 -25.66 19.11 1.64
N SER A 273 -25.60 20.33 1.09
CA SER A 273 -25.85 20.60 -0.33
C SER A 273 -24.63 20.40 -1.24
N THR A 274 -23.48 19.98 -0.70
CA THR A 274 -22.20 19.93 -1.45
C THR A 274 -22.30 19.00 -2.66
N CYS A 275 -23.04 17.91 -2.52
CA CYS A 275 -23.24 16.96 -3.62
C CYS A 275 -24.43 17.28 -4.54
N ASP A 276 -25.19 18.36 -4.31
CA ASP A 276 -26.41 18.64 -5.09
C ASP A 276 -26.13 18.93 -6.57
N THR A 277 -24.88 19.28 -6.90
CA THR A 277 -24.40 19.50 -8.26
C THR A 277 -23.65 18.30 -8.85
N VAL A 278 -23.53 17.20 -8.11
CA VAL A 278 -22.82 15.99 -8.55
C VAL A 278 -23.75 15.10 -9.38
N SER A 279 -23.28 14.66 -10.54
CA SER A 279 -23.96 13.65 -11.37
C SER A 279 -22.99 12.56 -11.79
N TRP A 280 -23.43 11.31 -11.64
CA TRP A 280 -22.72 10.12 -12.13
C TRP A 280 -23.35 9.55 -13.41
N SER A 281 -24.08 10.38 -14.16
CA SER A 281 -24.69 9.96 -15.42
C SER A 281 -23.64 9.46 -16.42
N THR A 282 -23.96 8.38 -17.13
CA THR A 282 -22.95 7.55 -17.81
C THR A 282 -22.49 8.09 -19.19
N TRP A 283 -23.25 8.96 -19.87
CA TRP A 283 -23.04 9.30 -21.30
C TRP A 283 -22.79 10.81 -21.56
N ILE A 284 -21.90 11.21 -22.51
CA ILE A 284 -21.42 12.60 -22.77
C ILE A 284 -22.37 13.46 -23.61
N TYR A 285 -23.07 12.92 -24.63
CA TYR A 285 -23.94 13.69 -25.53
C TYR A 285 -25.21 12.91 -25.93
N LYS A 286 -26.39 13.55 -25.81
CA LYS A 286 -27.73 13.01 -26.18
C LYS A 286 -28.25 13.76 -27.41
N LEU A 287 -27.78 13.43 -28.62
CA LEU A 287 -27.81 14.33 -29.80
C LEU A 287 -29.19 14.64 -30.43
N TRP A 288 -30.33 14.14 -29.93
CA TRP A 288 -31.64 14.59 -30.43
C TRP A 288 -32.67 15.07 -29.40
N ASP A 289 -32.43 14.93 -28.08
CA ASP A 289 -33.42 14.87 -26.98
C ASP A 289 -33.98 13.46 -26.75
N MET A 290 -33.13 12.55 -26.30
CA MET A 290 -33.59 11.28 -25.74
C MET A 290 -32.79 10.92 -24.48
N PHE A 291 -33.55 10.81 -23.36
CA PHE A 291 -33.23 10.16 -22.07
C PHE A 291 -33.11 11.07 -20.82
N GLY A 292 -33.90 12.14 -20.73
CA GLY A 292 -34.20 12.90 -19.50
C GLY A 292 -33.18 13.96 -19.08
N GLU A 293 -33.59 14.87 -18.19
CA GLU A 293 -32.66 15.76 -17.46
C GLU A 293 -31.61 14.90 -16.74
N GLU A 294 -30.37 15.40 -16.69
CA GLU A 294 -29.28 14.74 -15.98
C GLU A 294 -29.67 14.53 -14.51
N ALA A 295 -29.55 13.30 -14.02
CA ALA A 295 -29.85 13.01 -12.62
C ALA A 295 -28.70 13.50 -11.75
N PHE A 296 -29.02 14.40 -10.83
CA PHE A 296 -28.11 14.84 -9.79
C PHE A 296 -28.38 14.09 -8.49
N LEU A 297 -27.31 13.86 -7.74
CA LEU A 297 -27.39 13.42 -6.36
C LEU A 297 -27.90 14.61 -5.54
N THR A 298 -29.20 14.89 -5.55
CA THR A 298 -29.74 15.98 -4.73
C THR A 298 -29.85 15.53 -3.28
N LEU A 299 -29.84 16.48 -2.34
CA LEU A 299 -30.14 16.24 -0.92
C LEU A 299 -31.42 15.43 -0.76
N ALA A 300 -32.49 15.79 -1.49
CA ALA A 300 -33.76 15.08 -1.47
C ALA A 300 -33.63 13.61 -1.91
N HIS A 301 -32.89 13.36 -3.01
CA HIS A 301 -32.65 11.99 -3.49
C HIS A 301 -31.81 11.18 -2.48
N ARG A 302 -30.70 11.73 -1.96
CA ARG A 302 -29.85 11.07 -0.95
C ARG A 302 -30.63 10.74 0.31
N GLN A 303 -31.38 11.70 0.82
CA GLN A 303 -32.22 11.53 2.00
C GLN A 303 -33.28 10.44 1.78
N LYS A 304 -33.92 10.44 0.61
CA LYS A 304 -34.92 9.42 0.28
C LYS A 304 -34.31 8.03 0.18
N MET A 305 -33.14 7.88 -0.46
CA MET A 305 -32.45 6.60 -0.57
C MET A 305 -31.99 6.07 0.80
N ASN A 306 -31.43 6.92 1.67
CA ASN A 306 -31.09 6.54 3.05
C ASN A 306 -32.33 6.07 3.83
N TYR A 307 -33.45 6.77 3.70
CA TYR A 307 -34.71 6.36 4.31
C TYR A 307 -35.22 5.00 3.79
N LEU A 308 -35.03 4.68 2.51
CA LEU A 308 -35.38 3.36 1.98
C LEU A 308 -34.52 2.24 2.59
N VAL A 309 -33.22 2.50 2.83
CA VAL A 309 -32.34 1.57 3.54
C VAL A 309 -32.83 1.34 4.97
N ASP A 310 -33.18 2.41 5.70
CA ASP A 310 -33.75 2.31 7.04
C ASP A 310 -35.06 1.50 7.07
N LEU A 311 -35.93 1.70 6.08
CA LEU A 311 -37.17 0.93 5.96
C LEU A 311 -36.89 -0.57 5.75
N VAL A 312 -35.98 -0.92 4.84
CA VAL A 312 -35.59 -2.32 4.62
C VAL A 312 -35.01 -2.92 5.89
N ASN A 313 -34.03 -2.27 6.51
CA ASN A 313 -33.41 -2.75 7.75
C ASN A 313 -34.43 -2.89 8.89
N THR A 314 -35.38 -1.95 9.00
CA THR A 314 -36.48 -2.06 9.99
C THR A 314 -37.32 -3.31 9.74
N LYS A 315 -37.66 -3.62 8.49
CA LYS A 315 -38.39 -4.85 8.14
C LYS A 315 -37.57 -6.08 8.48
N LEU A 316 -36.28 -6.11 8.14
CA LEU A 316 -35.39 -7.23 8.41
C LEU A 316 -35.16 -7.44 9.92
N ALA A 317 -34.86 -6.40 10.67
CA ALA A 317 -34.65 -6.44 12.13
C ALA A 317 -35.91 -6.89 12.87
N SER A 318 -37.11 -6.54 12.39
CA SER A 318 -38.37 -6.97 13.00
C SER A 318 -38.58 -8.50 13.00
N LEU A 319 -37.81 -9.24 12.18
CA LEU A 319 -37.86 -10.70 12.07
C LEU A 319 -37.08 -11.40 13.18
N GLN A 320 -36.15 -10.70 13.84
CA GLN A 320 -35.48 -11.17 15.07
C GLN A 320 -36.47 -11.27 16.25
N ILE A 321 -37.56 -10.49 16.22
CA ILE A 321 -38.53 -10.35 17.32
C ILE A 321 -39.83 -11.16 17.06
N ASN A 322 -40.16 -11.50 15.81
CA ASN A 322 -41.47 -12.07 15.45
C ASN A 322 -41.45 -13.58 15.14
N LEU A 323 -41.48 -14.40 16.19
CA LEU A 323 -42.23 -15.66 16.14
C LEU A 323 -43.55 -15.48 16.91
N THR A 324 -44.63 -15.38 16.16
CA THR A 324 -46.02 -15.11 16.58
C THR A 324 -46.52 -16.07 17.68
N PRO A 325 -47.45 -15.64 18.59
CA PRO A 325 -47.73 -16.33 19.86
C PRO A 325 -48.37 -17.73 19.81
N CYS A 326 -48.70 -18.25 18.63
CA CYS A 326 -49.35 -19.57 18.50
C CYS A 326 -48.40 -20.76 18.71
N LEU A 327 -47.09 -20.54 18.68
CA LEU A 327 -46.09 -21.59 18.98
C LEU A 327 -45.53 -21.48 20.41
N THR A 328 -46.16 -20.69 21.29
CA THR A 328 -45.60 -20.38 22.62
C THR A 328 -46.05 -21.30 23.76
N ILE A 329 -46.87 -22.32 23.51
CA ILE A 329 -47.33 -23.23 24.58
C ILE A 329 -46.48 -24.51 24.68
N LEU A 330 -45.74 -24.91 23.63
CA LEU A 330 -44.93 -26.15 23.67
C LEU A 330 -43.42 -25.95 23.82
N LYS A 331 -42.89 -24.72 23.69
CA LYS A 331 -41.44 -24.46 23.70
C LYS A 331 -40.91 -23.66 24.90
N ARG A 332 -41.78 -23.12 25.77
CA ARG A 332 -41.35 -22.24 26.88
C ARG A 332 -40.49 -22.91 27.95
N ALA A 333 -40.47 -24.23 28.06
CA ALA A 333 -39.60 -24.94 29.01
C ALA A 333 -38.23 -25.36 28.43
N ALA A 334 -38.05 -25.35 27.11
CA ALA A 334 -36.81 -25.78 26.46
C ALA A 334 -35.99 -24.64 25.81
N VAL A 335 -36.62 -23.51 25.50
CA VAL A 335 -36.00 -22.41 24.73
C VAL A 335 -35.46 -21.27 25.60
N ALA A 336 -35.78 -21.22 26.89
CA ALA A 336 -35.24 -20.20 27.79
C ALA A 336 -33.69 -20.25 27.91
N ASN A 337 -33.07 -21.37 27.52
CA ASN A 337 -31.63 -21.59 27.60
C ASN A 337 -30.89 -21.56 26.25
N SER A 338 -31.51 -21.14 25.12
CA SER A 338 -30.90 -21.32 23.78
C SER A 338 -30.71 -20.06 22.89
N GLY A 339 -31.12 -18.86 23.34
CA GLY A 339 -31.04 -17.62 22.56
C GLY A 339 -31.92 -17.61 21.29
N PRO A 340 -31.96 -16.51 20.50
CA PRO A 340 -32.68 -16.48 19.23
C PRO A 340 -31.99 -17.38 18.17
N ASP A 341 -32.80 -17.92 17.25
CA ASP A 341 -32.34 -18.73 16.11
C ASP A 341 -32.08 -17.89 14.85
N VAL A 342 -32.36 -16.58 14.92
CA VAL A 342 -32.09 -15.58 13.88
C VAL A 342 -31.55 -14.31 14.55
N VAL A 343 -30.42 -13.79 14.06
CA VAL A 343 -29.77 -12.56 14.52
C VAL A 343 -29.67 -11.59 13.34
N PHE A 344 -30.17 -10.37 13.50
CA PHE A 344 -29.94 -9.29 12.54
C PHE A 344 -28.56 -8.68 12.79
N VAL A 345 -27.74 -8.60 11.75
CA VAL A 345 -26.38 -8.06 11.79
C VAL A 345 -26.42 -6.66 11.17
N ASP A 346 -26.45 -5.64 12.03
CA ASP A 346 -26.50 -4.23 11.65
C ASP A 346 -25.10 -3.62 11.58
N TYR A 347 -24.55 -3.48 10.37
CA TYR A 347 -23.24 -2.89 10.15
C TYR A 347 -23.30 -1.41 9.71
N ASP A 348 -24.49 -0.81 9.55
CA ASP A 348 -24.61 0.60 9.16
C ASP A 348 -23.93 1.58 10.14
N PRO A 349 -23.99 1.36 11.47
CA PRO A 349 -23.25 2.19 12.43
C PRO A 349 -21.74 2.21 12.19
N TYR A 350 -21.14 1.09 11.76
CA TYR A 350 -19.70 1.02 11.45
C TYR A 350 -19.38 1.86 10.21
N VAL A 351 -20.23 1.79 9.20
CA VAL A 351 -20.07 2.60 7.98
C VAL A 351 -20.15 4.09 8.29
N GLY A 352 -21.08 4.51 9.16
CA GLY A 352 -21.16 5.90 9.62
C GLY A 352 -19.96 6.32 10.47
N GLN A 353 -19.52 5.47 11.42
CA GLN A 353 -18.39 5.73 12.32
C GLN A 353 -17.09 5.99 11.56
N PHE A 354 -16.87 5.29 10.45
CA PHE A 354 -15.65 5.38 9.64
C PHE A 354 -15.79 6.28 8.41
N HIS A 355 -16.84 7.10 8.33
CA HIS A 355 -17.10 7.99 7.19
C HIS A 355 -17.08 7.26 5.84
N GLY A 356 -17.63 6.05 5.80
CA GLY A 356 -17.53 5.14 4.66
C GLY A 356 -18.60 5.32 3.59
N ARG A 357 -19.44 6.35 3.69
CA ARG A 357 -20.55 6.65 2.77
C ARG A 357 -20.15 7.65 1.71
N PHE A 358 -20.87 7.73 0.60
CA PHE A 358 -20.70 8.76 -0.42
C PHE A 358 -21.18 10.12 0.09
N CYS A 359 -20.67 11.21 -0.47
CA CYS A 359 -21.02 12.58 -0.11
C CYS A 359 -20.74 12.92 1.36
N GLU A 360 -19.67 12.36 1.94
CA GLU A 360 -19.19 12.73 3.27
C GLU A 360 -18.50 14.10 3.24
N ALA A 361 -18.51 14.80 4.37
CA ALA A 361 -17.96 16.15 4.46
C ALA A 361 -16.47 16.16 4.04
N GLY A 362 -16.12 17.05 3.10
CA GLY A 362 -14.77 17.18 2.58
C GLY A 362 -14.40 16.21 1.44
N VAL A 363 -15.35 15.38 0.98
CA VAL A 363 -15.18 14.50 -0.19
C VAL A 363 -15.77 15.17 -1.44
N ASP A 364 -14.99 15.26 -2.50
CA ASP A 364 -15.44 15.76 -3.80
C ASP A 364 -15.87 14.59 -4.70
N GLU A 365 -17.18 14.35 -4.75
CA GLU A 365 -17.79 13.29 -5.57
C GLU A 365 -17.94 13.65 -7.06
N SER A 366 -17.49 14.85 -7.47
CA SER A 366 -17.57 15.33 -8.86
C SER A 366 -16.35 14.92 -9.70
N THR A 367 -15.31 14.37 -9.08
CA THR A 367 -14.05 14.04 -9.76
C THR A 367 -14.15 12.81 -10.67
N VAL A 368 -13.43 12.86 -11.80
CA VAL A 368 -13.23 11.72 -12.72
C VAL A 368 -11.95 10.93 -12.38
N GLU A 369 -11.18 11.39 -11.39
CA GLU A 369 -10.01 10.70 -10.86
C GLU A 369 -10.42 9.61 -9.87
N SER A 370 -9.46 8.77 -9.44
CA SER A 370 -9.79 7.72 -8.46
C SER A 370 -10.29 8.32 -7.16
N THR A 371 -11.42 7.82 -6.69
CA THR A 371 -12.00 8.18 -5.38
C THR A 371 -11.65 7.16 -4.28
N THR A 372 -10.63 6.33 -4.53
CA THR A 372 -10.13 5.38 -3.51
C THR A 372 -9.68 6.15 -2.29
N ARG A 373 -10.40 6.00 -1.18
CA ARG A 373 -10.09 6.67 0.08
C ARG A 373 -10.15 5.69 1.24
N ALA A 374 -9.29 5.93 2.23
CA ALA A 374 -9.26 5.14 3.44
C ALA A 374 -10.63 5.21 4.13
N GLY A 375 -11.17 4.06 4.53
CA GLY A 375 -12.47 3.97 5.17
C GLY A 375 -13.67 3.96 4.22
N LEU A 376 -13.50 4.10 2.89
CA LEU A 376 -14.61 3.93 1.94
C LEU A 376 -15.16 2.49 2.01
N MET A 377 -16.43 2.36 2.36
CA MET A 377 -17.06 1.06 2.65
C MET A 377 -17.84 0.49 1.47
N PHE A 378 -18.05 1.28 0.42
CA PHE A 378 -18.69 0.85 -0.82
C PHE A 378 -17.84 1.21 -2.02
N TYR A 379 -17.77 0.35 -3.03
CA TYR A 379 -17.12 0.72 -4.27
C TYR A 379 -17.86 1.89 -4.93
N GLU A 380 -17.11 2.92 -5.32
CA GLU A 380 -17.49 3.97 -6.25
C GLU A 380 -16.98 3.62 -7.66
N LEU A 381 -17.43 4.36 -8.67
CA LEU A 381 -17.09 4.07 -10.07
C LEU A 381 -15.57 4.04 -10.33
N ASN A 382 -14.83 4.92 -9.65
CA ASN A 382 -13.39 5.11 -9.83
C ASN A 382 -12.57 4.52 -8.67
N THR A 383 -13.18 3.67 -7.81
CA THR A 383 -12.45 2.99 -6.74
C THR A 383 -11.56 1.90 -7.32
N TRP A 384 -10.29 1.86 -6.89
CA TRP A 384 -9.30 0.85 -7.29
C TRP A 384 -9.23 -0.24 -6.23
N ASP A 385 -8.96 -1.46 -6.68
CA ASP A 385 -8.62 -2.54 -5.75
C ASP A 385 -7.19 -2.36 -5.25
N PRO A 386 -6.87 -2.78 -4.01
CA PRO A 386 -5.53 -2.72 -3.43
C PRO A 386 -4.44 -3.44 -4.24
N PHE A 387 -4.83 -4.33 -5.16
CA PHE A 387 -3.94 -5.19 -5.95
C PHE A 387 -4.07 -5.02 -7.48
N GLY A 388 -4.59 -3.90 -7.99
CA GLY A 388 -4.23 -3.42 -9.33
C GLY A 388 -5.12 -3.79 -10.53
N SER A 389 -6.40 -4.15 -10.35
CA SER A 389 -7.36 -4.04 -11.45
C SER A 389 -7.84 -2.60 -11.60
N SER A 390 -7.53 -1.98 -12.73
CA SER A 390 -8.20 -0.74 -13.13
C SER A 390 -9.72 -0.99 -13.18
N PRO A 391 -10.57 -0.17 -12.53
CA PRO A 391 -12.03 -0.26 -12.68
C PRO A 391 -12.47 -0.10 -14.15
N TRP A 392 -11.57 0.43 -14.98
CA TRP A 392 -11.80 0.70 -16.39
C TRP A 392 -11.44 -0.45 -17.34
N LYS A 393 -11.02 -1.61 -16.81
CA LYS A 393 -10.83 -2.82 -17.62
C LYS A 393 -12.17 -3.36 -18.10
N ARG A 394 -12.24 -3.80 -19.37
CA ARG A 394 -13.38 -4.56 -19.93
C ARG A 394 -12.98 -6.01 -20.10
N SER A 395 -13.24 -6.85 -19.11
CA SER A 395 -12.87 -8.26 -19.18
C SER A 395 -13.78 -9.06 -20.13
N GLU A 396 -13.28 -10.14 -20.75
CA GLU A 396 -14.07 -11.02 -21.64
C GLU A 396 -15.06 -11.92 -20.88
N ARG A 397 -15.58 -11.48 -19.73
CA ARG A 397 -16.44 -12.27 -18.87
C ARG A 397 -17.85 -12.34 -19.48
N THR A 398 -18.33 -13.55 -19.74
CA THR A 398 -19.75 -13.77 -20.03
C THR A 398 -20.50 -13.90 -18.71
N THR A 399 -21.39 -12.96 -18.43
CA THR A 399 -22.22 -12.99 -17.22
C THR A 399 -23.68 -13.28 -17.54
N SER A 400 -24.35 -14.05 -16.69
CA SER A 400 -25.80 -14.26 -16.80
C SER A 400 -26.53 -12.91 -16.72
N ASN A 401 -27.55 -12.73 -17.56
CA ASN A 401 -28.43 -11.54 -17.55
C ASN A 401 -29.20 -11.33 -16.24
N THR A 402 -29.26 -12.35 -15.38
CA THR A 402 -29.89 -12.27 -14.07
C THR A 402 -28.98 -11.69 -13.00
N THR A 403 -27.68 -11.53 -13.29
CA THR A 403 -26.72 -10.86 -12.38
C THR A 403 -26.80 -9.34 -12.55
N MET A 404 -26.32 -8.58 -11.56
CA MET A 404 -26.27 -7.11 -11.64
C MET A 404 -25.42 -6.66 -12.84
N GLU A 405 -24.22 -7.22 -12.99
CA GLU A 405 -23.32 -6.93 -14.12
C GLU A 405 -24.00 -7.22 -15.47
N GLY A 406 -24.75 -8.32 -15.57
CA GLY A 406 -25.55 -8.65 -16.74
C GLY A 406 -26.66 -7.63 -17.03
N GLN A 407 -27.38 -7.16 -16.00
CA GLN A 407 -28.42 -6.14 -16.13
C GLN A 407 -27.86 -4.79 -16.57
N VAL A 408 -26.72 -4.36 -16.02
CA VAL A 408 -26.02 -3.14 -16.41
C VAL A 408 -25.59 -3.19 -17.88
N ASN A 409 -25.06 -4.33 -18.34
CA ASN A 409 -24.72 -4.52 -19.75
C ASN A 409 -25.94 -4.54 -20.68
N ILE A 410 -27.08 -5.07 -20.21
CA ILE A 410 -28.35 -4.97 -20.95
C ILE A 410 -28.75 -3.52 -21.15
N PHE A 411 -28.71 -2.70 -20.09
CA PHE A 411 -29.00 -1.27 -20.20
C PHE A 411 -28.05 -0.62 -21.22
N ALA A 412 -26.74 -0.80 -21.07
CA ALA A 412 -25.77 -0.26 -22.01
C ALA A 412 -26.03 -0.67 -23.47
N LEU A 413 -26.39 -1.94 -23.71
CA LEU A 413 -26.74 -2.45 -25.04
C LEU A 413 -28.00 -1.78 -25.61
N ILE A 414 -29.04 -1.57 -24.79
CA ILE A 414 -30.26 -0.86 -25.19
C ILE A 414 -29.91 0.56 -25.62
N THR A 415 -29.08 1.25 -24.83
CA THR A 415 -28.66 2.62 -25.12
C THR A 415 -27.90 2.71 -26.44
N LEU A 416 -26.93 1.81 -26.68
CA LEU A 416 -26.13 1.78 -27.92
C LEU A 416 -26.94 1.37 -29.17
N GLU A 417 -28.01 0.59 -29.01
CA GLU A 417 -28.92 0.29 -30.13
C GLU A 417 -29.88 1.44 -30.44
N ALA A 418 -30.26 2.23 -29.42
CA ALA A 418 -31.09 3.42 -29.59
C ALA A 418 -30.29 4.59 -30.16
N ASP A 419 -29.03 4.75 -29.74
CA ASP A 419 -28.09 5.77 -30.20
C ASP A 419 -26.70 5.16 -30.41
N LYS A 420 -26.32 4.95 -31.66
CA LYS A 420 -25.03 4.37 -32.03
C LYS A 420 -23.86 5.32 -31.83
N ASP A 421 -24.13 6.62 -31.68
CA ASP A 421 -23.12 7.66 -31.48
C ASP A 421 -22.96 8.03 -29.99
N ALA A 422 -23.67 7.33 -29.09
CA ALA A 422 -23.57 7.53 -27.64
C ALA A 422 -22.14 7.26 -27.14
N GLN A 423 -21.56 8.24 -26.45
CA GLN A 423 -20.19 8.18 -25.90
C GLN A 423 -20.22 8.09 -24.38
N LEU A 424 -19.46 7.16 -23.79
CA LEU A 424 -19.32 7.04 -22.33
C LEU A 424 -18.50 8.22 -21.78
N LYS A 425 -18.93 8.81 -20.66
CA LYS A 425 -18.19 9.90 -19.97
C LYS A 425 -16.75 9.55 -19.63
N HIS A 426 -16.48 8.26 -19.41
CA HIS A 426 -15.19 7.76 -18.96
C HIS A 426 -14.48 6.88 -20.01
N ASP A 427 -14.86 6.96 -21.30
CA ASP A 427 -14.33 6.03 -22.32
C ASP A 427 -12.81 6.16 -22.52
N ALA A 428 -12.26 7.37 -22.38
CA ALA A 428 -10.83 7.64 -22.52
C ALA A 428 -9.97 7.03 -21.37
N ALA A 429 -10.59 6.65 -20.25
CA ALA A 429 -9.92 6.02 -19.11
C ALA A 429 -9.86 4.48 -19.23
N ALA A 430 -10.57 3.89 -20.20
CA ALA A 430 -10.54 2.45 -20.46
C ALA A 430 -9.16 2.02 -20.98
N THR A 431 -8.46 1.18 -20.21
CA THR A 431 -7.21 0.57 -20.66
C THR A 431 -7.54 -0.50 -21.71
N ASN A 432 -7.13 -0.23 -22.96
CA ASN A 432 -7.47 -0.99 -24.15
C ASN A 432 -7.05 -2.47 -24.08
N ASP A 433 -8.04 -3.36 -23.96
CA ASP A 433 -8.00 -4.67 -24.62
C ASP A 433 -9.06 -4.75 -25.76
N LYS A 434 -10.19 -4.02 -25.69
CA LYS A 434 -11.24 -3.99 -26.73
C LYS A 434 -12.04 -2.68 -26.79
N THR A 435 -12.54 -2.35 -27.99
CA THR A 435 -13.45 -1.22 -28.21
C THR A 435 -14.91 -1.60 -27.89
N ILE A 436 -15.77 -0.62 -27.58
CA ILE A 436 -17.22 -0.84 -27.40
C ILE A 436 -17.83 -1.56 -28.61
N SER A 437 -17.37 -1.25 -29.82
CA SER A 437 -17.80 -1.93 -31.05
C SER A 437 -17.49 -3.42 -31.08
N ASP A 438 -16.38 -3.87 -30.48
CA ASP A 438 -16.01 -5.29 -30.45
C ASP A 438 -16.91 -6.06 -29.47
N SER A 439 -17.22 -5.48 -28.31
CA SER A 439 -18.14 -6.06 -27.32
C SER A 439 -19.58 -6.13 -27.84
N VAL A 440 -20.06 -5.08 -28.53
CA VAL A 440 -21.41 -5.09 -29.13
C VAL A 440 -21.54 -6.14 -30.22
N SER A 441 -20.50 -6.34 -31.04
CA SER A 441 -20.45 -7.38 -32.07
C SER A 441 -20.53 -8.79 -31.47
N ASN A 442 -19.69 -9.09 -30.48
CA ASN A 442 -19.66 -10.41 -29.81
C ASN A 442 -20.96 -10.73 -29.05
N SER A 443 -21.59 -9.73 -28.43
CA SER A 443 -22.87 -9.90 -27.72
C SER A 443 -24.01 -10.34 -28.64
N LYS A 444 -23.96 -9.96 -29.92
CA LYS A 444 -24.95 -10.36 -30.94
C LYS A 444 -24.73 -11.78 -31.44
N ASP A 445 -23.48 -12.22 -31.53
CA ASP A 445 -23.13 -13.56 -32.01
C ASP A 445 -23.36 -14.66 -30.95
N ILE A 446 -23.26 -14.33 -29.65
CA ILE A 446 -23.36 -15.28 -28.53
C ILE A 446 -24.76 -15.30 -27.89
N GLY A 447 -25.60 -14.29 -28.16
CA GLY A 447 -26.96 -14.19 -27.60
C GLY A 447 -27.00 -13.84 -26.11
N VAL A 448 -25.86 -13.45 -25.53
CA VAL A 448 -25.69 -12.97 -24.14
C VAL A 448 -24.79 -11.73 -24.19
N PRO A 449 -25.06 -10.67 -23.40
CA PRO A 449 -24.18 -9.50 -23.36
C PRO A 449 -22.79 -9.88 -22.85
N THR A 450 -21.76 -9.62 -23.66
CA THR A 450 -20.36 -9.53 -23.18
C THR A 450 -20.17 -8.19 -22.45
N ASN A 451 -19.10 -8.01 -21.66
CA ASN A 451 -18.88 -6.75 -20.93
C ASN A 451 -18.74 -5.55 -21.90
N ILE A 452 -19.82 -4.80 -22.03
CA ILE A 452 -19.93 -3.53 -22.77
C ILE A 452 -19.43 -2.41 -21.85
N MET A 453 -19.85 -2.46 -20.59
CA MET A 453 -19.40 -1.55 -19.55
C MET A 453 -18.07 -2.04 -18.95
N PRO A 454 -17.18 -1.13 -18.53
CA PRO A 454 -16.04 -1.50 -17.70
C PRO A 454 -16.45 -2.27 -16.43
N ASP A 455 -15.60 -3.20 -15.98
CA ASP A 455 -15.84 -4.08 -14.85
C ASP A 455 -16.20 -3.30 -13.56
N GLY A 456 -15.67 -2.07 -13.40
CA GLY A 456 -15.96 -1.18 -12.29
C GLY A 456 -17.44 -0.83 -12.13
N TYR A 457 -18.20 -0.73 -13.23
CA TYR A 457 -19.65 -0.47 -13.16
C TYR A 457 -20.43 -1.60 -12.48
N GLY A 458 -19.91 -2.83 -12.51
CA GLY A 458 -20.57 -4.00 -11.94
C GLY A 458 -20.47 -4.10 -10.41
N ARG A 459 -19.55 -3.36 -9.78
CA ARG A 459 -19.30 -3.40 -8.33
C ARG A 459 -19.76 -2.16 -7.57
N VAL A 460 -20.16 -1.08 -8.26
CA VAL A 460 -20.52 0.17 -7.59
C VAL A 460 -21.70 -0.05 -6.64
N PHE A 461 -21.65 0.53 -5.43
CA PHE A 461 -22.56 0.30 -4.29
C PHE A 461 -22.41 -1.05 -3.56
N HIS A 462 -21.54 -1.96 -4.00
CA HIS A 462 -21.22 -3.17 -3.23
C HIS A 462 -20.20 -2.89 -2.11
N PRO A 463 -20.24 -3.65 -1.01
CA PRO A 463 -19.25 -3.55 0.06
C PRO A 463 -17.82 -3.72 -0.46
N THR A 464 -16.90 -2.88 0.01
CA THR A 464 -15.46 -3.09 -0.22
C THR A 464 -14.95 -4.28 0.61
N ILE A 465 -13.72 -4.72 0.34
CA ILE A 465 -13.05 -5.76 1.15
C ILE A 465 -13.11 -5.40 2.65
N LEU A 466 -12.85 -4.14 2.99
CA LEU A 466 -12.90 -3.62 4.37
C LEU A 466 -14.29 -3.79 5.00
N LEU A 467 -15.36 -3.46 4.28
CA LEU A 467 -16.70 -3.64 4.81
C LEU A 467 -17.06 -5.13 4.96
N HIS A 468 -16.59 -6.00 4.05
CA HIS A 468 -16.74 -7.45 4.20
C HIS A 468 -16.01 -8.01 5.43
N GLU A 469 -14.82 -7.50 5.73
CA GLU A 469 -14.07 -7.85 6.95
C GLU A 469 -14.84 -7.42 8.21
N ILE A 470 -15.37 -6.20 8.24
CA ILE A 470 -16.20 -5.71 9.37
C ILE A 470 -17.45 -6.57 9.56
N ILE A 471 -18.15 -6.93 8.48
CA ILE A 471 -19.33 -7.79 8.55
C ILE A 471 -18.96 -9.18 9.10
N ALA A 472 -17.85 -9.75 8.64
CA ALA A 472 -17.35 -11.04 9.15
C ALA A 472 -17.02 -10.95 10.65
N ASP A 473 -16.28 -9.94 11.07
CA ASP A 473 -15.93 -9.71 12.47
C ASP A 473 -17.17 -9.53 13.35
N LEU A 474 -18.17 -8.77 12.89
CA LEU A 474 -19.43 -8.55 13.61
C LEU A 474 -20.21 -9.86 13.80
N ILE A 475 -20.17 -10.75 12.81
CA ILE A 475 -20.76 -12.09 12.93
C ILE A 475 -20.00 -12.95 13.96
N VAL A 476 -18.65 -12.90 13.97
CA VAL A 476 -17.84 -13.59 14.99
C VAL A 476 -18.13 -13.05 16.39
N TYR A 477 -18.26 -11.73 16.53
CA TYR A 477 -18.70 -11.09 17.77
C TYR A 477 -20.04 -11.66 18.24
N HIS A 478 -21.07 -11.69 17.39
CA HIS A 478 -22.37 -12.22 17.80
C HIS A 478 -22.34 -13.73 18.10
N LEU A 479 -21.48 -14.50 17.43
CA LEU A 479 -21.26 -15.92 17.74
C LEU A 479 -20.69 -16.10 19.15
N ARG A 480 -19.71 -15.28 19.53
CA ARG A 480 -19.11 -15.31 20.88
C ARG A 480 -20.04 -14.77 21.94
N ASP A 481 -20.68 -13.63 21.70
CA ASP A 481 -21.64 -13.04 22.63
C ASP A 481 -22.77 -14.04 22.94
N LYS A 482 -23.26 -14.76 21.92
CA LYS A 482 -24.20 -15.86 22.14
C LYS A 482 -23.60 -16.97 23.00
N ALA A 483 -22.39 -17.43 22.73
CA ALA A 483 -21.74 -18.47 23.55
C ALA A 483 -21.58 -18.04 25.02
N VAL A 484 -21.18 -16.78 25.25
CA VAL A 484 -21.05 -16.15 26.58
C VAL A 484 -22.39 -16.11 27.31
N GLN A 485 -23.46 -15.70 26.63
CA GLN A 485 -24.79 -15.68 27.23
C GLN A 485 -25.35 -17.08 27.48
N LEU A 486 -25.08 -18.07 26.61
CA LEU A 486 -25.46 -19.47 26.83
C LEU A 486 -24.75 -20.10 28.03
N ALA A 487 -23.52 -19.67 28.32
CA ALA A 487 -22.77 -20.06 29.51
C ALA A 487 -23.23 -19.34 30.79
N GLY A 488 -24.23 -18.45 30.72
CA GLY A 488 -24.79 -17.75 31.87
C GLY A 488 -24.08 -16.45 32.25
N HIS A 489 -23.19 -15.94 31.39
CA HIS A 489 -22.53 -14.65 31.59
C HIS A 489 -23.33 -13.50 30.96
N SER A 490 -23.00 -12.26 31.35
CA SER A 490 -23.58 -11.05 30.75
C SER A 490 -23.15 -10.89 29.29
N ALA A 491 -24.00 -10.26 28.48
CA ALA A 491 -23.69 -9.93 27.09
C ALA A 491 -22.36 -9.15 26.97
N ILE A 492 -21.60 -9.46 25.93
CA ILE A 492 -20.37 -8.74 25.59
C ILE A 492 -20.78 -7.35 25.07
N PRO A 493 -20.17 -6.26 25.54
CA PRO A 493 -20.40 -4.95 24.94
C PRO A 493 -19.85 -4.90 23.52
N GLU A 494 -20.68 -4.49 22.56
CA GLU A 494 -20.24 -4.20 21.20
C GLU A 494 -19.37 -2.94 21.18
N SER A 495 -18.30 -2.95 20.39
CA SER A 495 -17.43 -1.78 20.19
C SER A 495 -17.28 -1.49 18.71
N LEU A 496 -17.59 -0.25 18.33
CA LEU A 496 -17.48 0.27 16.96
C LEU A 496 -16.02 0.54 16.58
N THR A 497 -15.24 -0.53 16.41
CA THR A 497 -13.86 -0.48 15.92
C THR A 497 -13.74 -1.33 14.64
N PHE A 498 -12.59 -1.27 13.94
CA PHE A 498 -12.33 -2.14 12.79
C PHE A 498 -12.29 -3.64 13.15
N SER A 499 -12.21 -4.00 14.43
CA SER A 499 -12.45 -5.35 14.91
C SER A 499 -13.45 -5.37 16.07
N SER A 500 -14.64 -5.94 15.83
CA SER A 500 -15.68 -6.06 16.85
C SER A 500 -15.40 -7.22 17.84
N CYS A 501 -14.27 -7.91 17.74
CA CYS A 501 -14.01 -9.16 18.45
C CYS A 501 -12.56 -9.40 18.94
N PRO A 502 -12.02 -8.59 19.88
CA PRO A 502 -10.72 -8.88 20.48
C PRO A 502 -10.77 -10.09 21.44
N LEU A 503 -9.75 -10.95 21.41
CA LEU A 503 -9.55 -12.01 22.41
C LEU A 503 -8.92 -11.40 23.68
N PRO A 504 -9.41 -11.69 24.89
CA PRO A 504 -8.65 -11.44 26.10
C PRO A 504 -7.63 -12.56 26.26
N THR A 505 -6.34 -12.29 26.02
CA THR A 505 -5.26 -13.19 26.43
C THR A 505 -4.81 -12.81 27.85
N LYS A 506 -4.89 -13.77 28.78
CA LYS A 506 -4.28 -13.68 30.10
C LYS A 506 -2.76 -13.54 29.92
N HIS A 507 -2.21 -12.36 30.19
CA HIS A 507 -0.80 -12.23 30.56
C HIS A 507 -0.72 -12.10 32.08
N THR A 508 -0.30 -13.19 32.73
CA THR A 508 0.17 -13.16 34.11
C THR A 508 1.52 -12.42 34.13
N SER A 509 1.46 -11.16 34.57
CA SER A 509 2.65 -10.38 34.93
C SER A 509 3.32 -11.03 36.14
N ASN A 510 4.40 -11.77 35.91
CA ASN A 510 5.45 -11.94 36.91
C ASN A 510 6.65 -11.08 36.49
N THR A 511 6.80 -9.97 37.19
CA THR A 511 7.85 -8.96 36.99
C THR A 511 9.21 -9.46 37.47
N THR A 512 10.27 -9.09 36.75
CA THR A 512 11.51 -8.49 37.31
C THR A 512 12.51 -8.15 36.17
N GLY A 513 12.44 -6.92 35.62
CA GLY A 513 13.51 -6.38 34.76
C GLY A 513 13.15 -5.26 33.75
N SER A 514 13.01 -4.01 34.22
CA SER A 514 13.17 -2.73 33.45
C SER A 514 12.39 -2.51 32.14
N ASP A 515 11.07 -2.54 32.17
CA ASP A 515 10.17 -2.23 31.04
C ASP A 515 9.87 -0.71 30.91
N ASN A 516 10.93 0.12 30.93
CA ASN A 516 10.81 1.58 30.99
C ASN A 516 11.14 2.24 29.65
N GLN A 517 10.39 3.30 29.32
CA GLN A 517 10.67 4.17 28.18
C GLN A 517 12.07 4.80 28.22
N GLN A 518 12.70 4.90 27.06
CA GLN A 518 14.08 5.36 26.81
C GLN A 518 14.14 6.30 25.60
N ILE A 519 15.22 7.09 25.53
CA ILE A 519 15.51 7.95 24.39
C ILE A 519 16.51 7.28 23.44
N ALA A 520 16.09 7.04 22.21
CA ALA A 520 16.97 6.62 21.12
C ALA A 520 17.03 7.75 20.09
N ILE A 521 18.22 8.10 19.60
CA ILE A 521 18.42 9.29 18.77
C ILE A 521 19.02 8.91 17.41
N ALA A 522 18.26 9.18 16.35
CA ALA A 522 18.79 9.32 15.00
C ALA A 522 19.73 10.54 14.95
N SER A 523 21.01 10.33 15.28
CA SER A 523 21.99 11.39 15.50
C SER A 523 22.77 11.73 14.22
N TYR A 524 22.08 12.23 13.20
CA TYR A 524 22.68 12.62 11.91
C TYR A 524 23.41 13.97 11.98
N ILE A 525 24.04 14.23 13.13
CA ILE A 525 24.73 15.47 13.47
C ILE A 525 26.19 15.31 13.06
N ASN A 526 26.66 16.16 12.14
CA ASN A 526 28.05 16.13 11.73
C ASN A 526 28.99 16.47 12.93
N PRO A 527 29.91 15.57 13.33
CA PRO A 527 30.75 15.77 14.52
C PRO A 527 31.69 16.97 14.45
N ILE A 528 32.04 17.42 13.24
CA ILE A 528 32.89 18.59 13.02
C ILE A 528 32.06 19.87 13.08
N ALA A 529 30.85 19.84 12.54
CA ALA A 529 29.97 21.01 12.48
C ALA A 529 29.38 21.37 13.86
N ASP A 530 29.06 20.36 14.69
CA ASP A 530 28.52 20.57 16.03
C ASP A 530 29.14 19.60 17.07
N PRO A 531 30.41 19.82 17.46
CA PRO A 531 31.06 19.01 18.48
C PRO A 531 30.39 19.16 19.86
N ALA A 532 29.77 20.30 20.15
CA ALA A 532 29.12 20.57 21.42
C ALA A 532 27.85 19.73 21.61
N ALA A 533 27.08 19.49 20.54
CA ALA A 533 25.96 18.55 20.58
C ALA A 533 26.43 17.12 20.93
N TRP A 534 27.53 16.66 20.33
CA TRP A 534 28.10 15.34 20.66
C TRP A 534 28.60 15.27 22.10
N ASP A 535 29.27 16.30 22.60
CA ASP A 535 29.71 16.36 24.00
C ASP A 535 28.51 16.26 24.97
N ARG A 536 27.39 16.92 24.66
CA ARG A 536 26.14 16.79 25.42
C ARG A 536 25.55 15.38 25.32
N LEU A 537 25.38 14.85 24.11
CA LEU A 537 24.86 13.50 23.88
C LEU A 537 25.63 12.47 24.70
N ILE A 538 26.97 12.50 24.64
CA ILE A 538 27.85 11.57 25.36
C ILE A 538 27.73 11.75 26.88
N ALA A 539 27.60 12.98 27.36
CA ALA A 539 27.52 13.28 28.80
C ALA A 539 26.17 12.90 29.44
N TYR A 540 25.07 12.84 28.68
CA TYR A 540 23.77 12.45 29.23
C TYR A 540 23.79 11.01 29.75
N ASP A 541 22.98 10.74 30.78
CA ASP A 541 22.85 9.43 31.40
C ASP A 541 22.59 8.34 30.34
N SER A 542 23.41 7.28 30.33
CA SER A 542 23.30 6.17 29.38
C SER A 542 22.05 5.31 29.59
N THR A 543 21.36 5.42 30.73
CA THR A 543 20.04 4.82 30.92
C THR A 543 18.93 5.67 30.32
N LYS A 544 19.11 6.99 30.19
CA LYS A 544 18.14 7.89 29.54
C LYS A 544 18.31 7.87 28.04
N VAL A 545 19.55 8.02 27.55
CA VAL A 545 19.92 8.00 26.14
C VAL A 545 20.85 6.81 25.86
N PRO A 546 20.30 5.57 25.79
CA PRO A 546 21.10 4.38 25.57
C PRO A 546 21.51 4.13 24.12
N VAL A 547 20.78 4.66 23.12
CA VAL A 547 20.99 4.33 21.70
C VAL A 547 21.22 5.60 20.87
N LEU A 548 22.29 5.59 20.06
CA LEU A 548 22.63 6.65 19.10
C LEU A 548 22.86 6.04 17.71
N VAL A 549 22.30 6.65 16.66
CA VAL A 549 22.54 6.20 15.26
C VAL A 549 23.71 6.97 14.65
N ALA A 550 24.74 6.25 14.20
CA ALA A 550 25.83 6.80 13.41
C ALA A 550 25.49 6.71 11.91
N ASN A 551 25.54 7.86 11.23
CA ASN A 551 25.37 7.96 9.79
C ASN A 551 26.49 8.83 9.23
N VAL A 552 27.60 8.21 8.79
CA VAL A 552 28.78 8.94 8.31
C VAL A 552 28.46 9.63 6.99
N LEU A 553 27.94 8.85 6.04
CA LEU A 553 27.66 9.31 4.68
C LEU A 553 26.61 8.40 4.00
N ASN A 554 25.40 8.33 4.58
CA ASN A 554 24.35 7.35 4.23
C ASN A 554 24.91 5.91 4.19
N GLY A 555 25.77 5.60 5.16
CA GLY A 555 26.60 4.41 5.21
C GLY A 555 27.96 4.66 5.88
N PRO A 556 28.87 3.67 5.83
CA PRO A 556 30.14 3.66 6.58
C PRO A 556 31.26 4.53 6.01
N ASP A 557 31.11 5.04 4.79
CA ASP A 557 32.19 5.56 3.92
C ASP A 557 33.16 4.46 3.42
N ALA A 558 34.05 4.79 2.48
CA ALA A 558 35.06 3.88 1.95
C ALA A 558 36.23 3.65 2.92
N GLN A 559 36.42 4.57 3.85
CA GLN A 559 37.52 4.61 4.82
C GLN A 559 37.05 5.19 6.16
N ILE A 560 37.83 5.00 7.22
CA ILE A 560 37.52 5.53 8.55
C ILE A 560 37.42 7.06 8.50
N ASN A 561 36.27 7.60 8.92
CA ASN A 561 36.15 9.02 9.21
C ASN A 561 36.60 9.28 10.66
N THR A 562 37.70 10.01 10.84
CA THR A 562 38.33 10.21 12.15
C THR A 562 37.46 10.98 13.14
N ALA A 563 36.62 11.91 12.65
CA ALA A 563 35.74 12.69 13.52
C ALA A 563 34.58 11.83 14.05
N TRP A 564 33.97 11.02 13.17
CA TRP A 564 32.97 10.03 13.54
C TRP A 564 33.55 8.98 14.49
N LYS A 565 34.71 8.40 14.16
CA LYS A 565 35.38 7.45 15.06
C LYS A 565 35.59 8.04 16.47
N GLY A 566 36.03 9.30 16.55
CA GLY A 566 36.23 9.98 17.83
C GLY A 566 34.96 10.10 18.68
N VAL A 567 33.80 10.39 18.08
CA VAL A 567 32.53 10.46 18.84
C VAL A 567 31.94 9.08 19.14
N ILE A 568 32.09 8.11 18.23
CA ILE A 568 31.64 6.72 18.42
C ILE A 568 32.39 6.11 19.62
N ASP A 569 33.72 6.17 19.63
CA ASP A 569 34.55 5.59 20.70
C ASP A 569 34.20 6.20 22.06
N ARG A 570 33.99 7.53 22.12
CA ARG A 570 33.59 8.23 23.36
C ARG A 570 32.17 7.87 23.81
N ALA A 571 31.23 7.75 22.88
CA ALA A 571 29.86 7.35 23.21
C ALA A 571 29.81 5.92 23.77
N VAL A 572 30.53 4.98 23.15
CA VAL A 572 30.64 3.60 23.66
C VAL A 572 31.31 3.57 25.03
N ALA A 573 32.38 4.33 25.23
CA ALA A 573 33.05 4.44 26.53
C ALA A 573 32.14 5.03 27.63
N SER A 574 31.14 5.85 27.27
CA SER A 574 30.11 6.35 28.19
C SER A 574 29.00 5.32 28.49
N GLY A 575 29.09 4.10 27.94
CA GLY A 575 28.13 3.03 28.14
C GLY A 575 26.93 3.07 27.19
N LYS A 576 27.01 3.84 26.10
CA LYS A 576 25.95 3.90 25.08
C LYS A 576 26.18 2.87 23.99
N LYS A 577 25.09 2.48 23.34
CA LYS A 577 25.12 1.65 22.14
C LYS A 577 25.02 2.55 20.92
N VAL A 578 26.09 2.58 20.13
CA VAL A 578 26.08 3.25 18.82
C VAL A 578 25.69 2.22 17.76
N ILE A 579 24.65 2.48 16.99
CA ILE A 579 24.20 1.61 15.90
C ILE A 579 24.42 2.28 14.54
N ALA A 580 24.80 1.50 13.54
CA ALA A 580 25.23 2.00 12.25
C ALA A 580 24.09 2.02 11.22
N TYR A 581 23.96 3.14 10.50
CA TYR A 581 22.99 3.30 9.40
C TYR A 581 23.32 2.39 8.21
N VAL A 582 22.35 1.62 7.74
CA VAL A 582 22.42 0.81 6.51
C VAL A 582 21.15 1.01 5.70
N ARG A 583 21.30 1.36 4.43
CA ARG A 583 20.18 1.61 3.51
C ARG A 583 19.67 0.30 2.91
N THR A 584 18.39 0.00 3.08
CA THR A 584 17.76 -1.21 2.50
C THR A 584 16.96 -0.95 1.23
N GLY A 585 16.75 0.32 0.85
CA GLY A 585 16.17 0.70 -0.44
C GLY A 585 14.79 0.12 -0.71
N TYR A 586 14.01 -0.14 0.34
CA TYR A 586 12.73 -0.85 0.27
C TYR A 586 12.83 -2.17 -0.49
N LEU A 587 13.99 -2.84 -0.46
CA LEU A 587 14.31 -4.06 -1.23
C LEU A 587 14.06 -3.94 -2.74
N GLY A 588 13.97 -2.71 -3.27
CA GLY A 588 13.65 -2.40 -4.66
C GLY A 588 12.20 -2.69 -5.09
N VAL A 589 11.30 -2.97 -4.15
CA VAL A 589 9.90 -3.31 -4.44
C VAL A 589 8.93 -2.15 -4.30
N SER A 590 9.40 -1.00 -3.83
CA SER A 590 8.61 0.24 -3.77
C SER A 590 8.20 0.73 -5.15
N GLN A 591 7.19 1.62 -5.22
CA GLN A 591 6.75 2.24 -6.48
C GLN A 591 7.89 3.02 -7.17
N GLN A 592 8.79 3.61 -6.39
CA GLN A 592 9.98 4.31 -6.87
C GLN A 592 11.02 3.36 -7.49
N ARG A 593 10.89 2.04 -7.29
CA ARG A 593 11.77 0.99 -7.80
C ARG A 593 13.24 1.31 -7.59
N PHE A 594 13.62 1.54 -6.33
CA PHE A 594 15.02 1.75 -6.01
C PHE A 594 15.88 0.57 -6.44
N THR A 595 17.06 0.89 -6.93
CA THR A 595 18.05 -0.10 -7.32
C THR A 595 19.17 -0.15 -6.30
N THR A 596 19.86 -1.29 -6.24
CA THR A 596 21.17 -1.39 -5.60
C THR A 596 22.14 -0.41 -6.29
N ARG A 597 23.30 -0.16 -5.68
CA ARG A 597 24.36 0.68 -6.28
C ARG A 597 24.91 0.09 -7.59
N LEU A 598 24.60 -1.17 -7.88
CA LEU A 598 24.91 -1.86 -9.14
C LEU A 598 23.72 -1.88 -10.12
N GLY A 599 22.64 -1.16 -9.83
CA GLY A 599 21.49 -1.01 -10.73
C GLY A 599 20.49 -2.18 -10.72
N SER A 600 20.55 -3.07 -9.73
CA SER A 600 19.66 -4.24 -9.63
C SER A 600 18.43 -3.98 -8.79
N THR A 601 17.31 -4.62 -9.12
CA THR A 601 16.11 -4.73 -8.27
C THR A 601 15.92 -6.14 -7.70
N ASP A 602 16.86 -7.06 -7.95
CA ASP A 602 16.76 -8.45 -7.48
C ASP A 602 16.95 -8.49 -5.94
N LEU A 603 16.09 -9.22 -5.23
CA LEU A 603 16.15 -9.34 -3.76
C LEU A 603 17.50 -9.88 -3.26
N ALA A 604 18.09 -10.85 -3.98
CA ALA A 604 19.38 -11.41 -3.62
C ALA A 604 20.52 -10.38 -3.70
N ASP A 605 20.46 -9.47 -4.67
CA ASP A 605 21.45 -8.40 -4.85
C ASP A 605 21.27 -7.31 -3.78
N TRP A 606 20.04 -7.09 -3.30
CA TRP A 606 19.79 -6.26 -2.12
C TRP A 606 20.35 -6.88 -0.84
N VAL A 607 20.22 -8.20 -0.65
CA VAL A 607 20.84 -8.89 0.49
C VAL A 607 22.36 -8.73 0.48
N ASP A 608 23.01 -8.99 -0.67
CA ASP A 608 24.46 -8.79 -0.84
C ASP A 608 24.87 -7.37 -0.45
N GLN A 609 24.19 -6.35 -0.97
CA GLN A 609 24.51 -4.96 -0.64
C GLN A 609 24.34 -4.64 0.85
N ILE A 610 23.25 -5.11 1.47
CA ILE A 610 22.96 -4.87 2.88
C ILE A 610 24.03 -5.55 3.76
N GLU A 611 24.37 -6.80 3.47
CA GLU A 611 25.41 -7.53 4.21
C GLU A 611 26.79 -6.88 4.04
N GLN A 612 27.11 -6.42 2.83
CA GLN A 612 28.32 -5.66 2.54
C GLN A 612 28.43 -4.37 3.35
N ASP A 613 27.34 -3.61 3.46
CA ASP A 613 27.32 -2.36 4.23
C ASP A 613 27.49 -2.63 5.72
N VAL A 614 26.82 -3.67 6.24
CA VAL A 614 26.99 -4.15 7.61
C VAL A 614 28.44 -4.53 7.88
N GLU A 615 29.03 -5.41 7.06
CA GLU A 615 30.42 -5.85 7.24
C GLU A 615 31.40 -4.70 7.10
N LYS A 616 31.13 -3.71 6.22
CA LYS A 616 31.99 -2.54 6.04
C LYS A 616 31.99 -1.65 7.28
N TRP A 617 30.85 -1.49 7.97
CA TRP A 617 30.80 -0.80 9.26
C TRP A 617 31.68 -1.47 10.31
N TYR A 618 31.58 -2.79 10.47
CA TYR A 618 32.41 -3.54 11.42
C TYR A 618 33.89 -3.59 10.99
N GLU A 619 34.20 -3.60 9.70
CA GLU A 619 35.57 -3.50 9.19
C GLU A 619 36.22 -2.17 9.59
N LEU A 620 35.50 -1.04 9.41
CA LEU A 620 36.06 0.29 9.63
C LEU A 620 36.05 0.73 11.11
N TYR A 621 35.02 0.36 11.87
CA TYR A 621 34.79 0.88 13.22
C TYR A 621 34.87 -0.21 14.31
N GLY A 622 34.92 -1.50 13.93
CA GLY A 622 35.07 -2.63 14.85
C GLY A 622 33.89 -2.78 15.82
N ASP A 623 34.16 -3.41 16.96
CA ASP A 623 33.17 -3.68 18.03
C ASP A 623 32.60 -2.41 18.70
N ALA A 624 33.08 -1.22 18.33
CA ALA A 624 32.48 0.04 18.74
C ALA A 624 31.09 0.24 18.09
N ILE A 625 30.81 -0.45 16.98
CA ILE A 625 29.46 -0.57 16.44
C ILE A 625 28.71 -1.63 17.25
N GLY A 626 27.72 -1.19 18.01
CA GLY A 626 26.93 -2.05 18.88
C GLY A 626 25.66 -2.60 18.25
N GLY A 627 25.44 -2.38 16.95
CA GLY A 627 24.23 -2.77 16.23
C GLY A 627 24.03 -2.06 14.88
N ILE A 628 22.92 -2.36 14.21
CA ILE A 628 22.58 -1.85 12.87
C ILE A 628 21.19 -1.21 12.87
N PHE A 629 21.10 -0.06 12.23
CA PHE A 629 19.86 0.65 11.91
C PHE A 629 19.59 0.49 10.40
N PHE A 630 18.69 -0.42 10.05
CA PHE A 630 18.25 -0.66 8.69
C PHE A 630 17.19 0.37 8.30
N ASP A 631 17.55 1.31 7.45
CA ASP A 631 16.69 2.41 7.01
C ASP A 631 16.12 2.17 5.61
N GLU A 632 15.02 2.85 5.29
CA GLU A 632 14.23 2.59 4.08
C GLU A 632 13.73 1.13 4.05
N GLY A 633 13.21 0.67 5.18
CA GLY A 633 12.63 -0.65 5.36
C GLY A 633 11.32 -0.79 4.57
N TRP A 634 11.13 -1.93 3.91
CA TRP A 634 9.84 -2.27 3.31
C TRP A 634 8.93 -2.84 4.39
N ASN A 635 7.76 -2.23 4.59
CA ASN A 635 6.83 -2.53 5.67
C ASN A 635 5.58 -3.32 5.22
N ASP A 636 5.64 -4.00 4.09
CA ASP A 636 4.62 -4.96 3.66
C ASP A 636 5.21 -6.37 3.77
N CYS A 637 4.41 -7.33 4.28
CA CYS A 637 4.88 -8.69 4.51
C CYS A 637 5.28 -9.39 3.19
N GLY A 638 4.63 -9.03 2.09
CA GLY A 638 4.67 -9.71 0.81
C GLY A 638 3.91 -11.04 0.81
N PRO A 639 3.77 -11.69 -0.36
CA PRO A 639 3.17 -13.01 -0.44
C PRO A 639 3.90 -14.00 0.47
N ASN A 640 3.17 -14.69 1.34
CA ASN A 640 3.73 -15.64 2.31
C ASN A 640 4.87 -15.05 3.18
N ASN A 641 4.78 -13.78 3.57
CA ASN A 641 5.76 -13.09 4.42
C ASN A 641 7.18 -12.97 3.84
N ILE A 642 7.34 -13.10 2.51
CA ILE A 642 8.67 -13.12 1.87
C ILE A 642 9.59 -11.98 2.30
N TYR A 643 9.08 -10.76 2.51
CA TYR A 643 9.92 -9.61 2.89
C TYR A 643 10.25 -9.62 4.38
N ALA A 644 9.27 -9.89 5.24
CA ALA A 644 9.50 -10.03 6.68
C ALA A 644 10.48 -11.18 6.97
N ASP A 645 10.32 -12.33 6.30
CA ASP A 645 11.23 -13.46 6.42
C ASP A 645 12.65 -13.13 5.94
N LEU A 646 12.77 -12.30 4.91
CA LEU A 646 14.06 -11.80 4.43
C LEU A 646 14.74 -10.90 5.46
N TYR A 647 14.02 -9.96 6.06
CA TYR A 647 14.56 -9.12 7.14
C TYR A 647 14.92 -9.93 8.39
N ALA A 648 14.10 -10.91 8.77
CA ALA A 648 14.42 -11.83 9.85
C ALA A 648 15.68 -12.65 9.54
N PHE A 649 15.86 -13.05 8.27
CA PHE A 649 17.06 -13.73 7.81
C PHE A 649 18.30 -12.82 7.91
N ILE A 650 18.23 -11.59 7.39
CA ILE A 650 19.31 -10.59 7.45
C ILE A 650 19.68 -10.31 8.91
N ASN A 651 18.69 -10.15 9.80
CA ASN A 651 18.92 -9.93 11.23
C ASN A 651 19.64 -11.12 11.89
N ARG A 652 19.16 -12.35 11.66
CA ARG A 652 19.80 -13.55 12.20
C ARG A 652 21.24 -13.67 11.73
N ASN A 653 21.51 -13.44 10.45
CA ASN A 653 22.86 -13.46 9.91
C ASN A 653 23.75 -12.37 10.54
N THR A 654 23.26 -11.13 10.60
CA THR A 654 23.92 -10.00 11.27
C THR A 654 24.32 -10.36 12.70
N LYS A 655 23.40 -10.93 13.49
CA LYS A 655 23.66 -11.32 14.88
C LYS A 655 24.56 -12.55 15.02
N ARG A 656 24.64 -13.43 14.02
CA ARG A 656 25.59 -14.56 14.01
C ARG A 656 27.01 -14.09 13.77
N ARG A 657 27.19 -13.15 12.83
CA ARG A 657 28.50 -12.54 12.52
C ARG A 657 28.94 -11.58 13.62
N HIS A 658 27.99 -10.84 14.20
CA HIS A 658 28.23 -9.82 15.22
C HIS A 658 27.33 -10.06 16.45
N PRO A 659 27.66 -11.03 17.33
CA PRO A 659 26.87 -11.31 18.53
C PRO A 659 26.70 -10.08 19.44
N GLY A 660 25.47 -9.81 19.86
CA GLY A 660 25.14 -8.64 20.68
C GLY A 660 24.82 -7.36 19.90
N ALA A 661 24.81 -7.43 18.56
CA ALA A 661 24.28 -6.38 17.70
C ALA A 661 22.79 -6.10 18.03
N PHE A 662 22.46 -4.85 18.33
CA PHE A 662 21.07 -4.38 18.43
C PHE A 662 20.57 -3.98 17.04
N THR A 663 19.47 -4.56 16.57
CA THR A 663 18.98 -4.31 15.21
C THR A 663 17.65 -3.58 15.22
N VAL A 664 17.56 -2.57 14.35
CA VAL A 664 16.36 -1.76 14.15
C VAL A 664 15.99 -1.76 12.68
N LEU A 665 14.72 -1.92 12.34
CA LEU A 665 14.19 -1.66 11.00
C LEU A 665 13.32 -0.40 11.01
N ASN A 666 13.63 0.53 10.12
CA ASN A 666 12.93 1.79 9.94
C ASN A 666 12.32 1.90 8.53
N PRO A 667 11.01 1.71 8.38
CA PRO A 667 10.29 2.06 7.15
C PRO A 667 9.80 3.52 7.10
N GLY A 668 9.86 4.26 8.22
CA GLY A 668 9.26 5.59 8.37
C GLY A 668 7.73 5.57 8.50
N ALA A 669 7.12 4.41 8.79
CA ALA A 669 5.68 4.19 8.80
C ALA A 669 5.28 3.01 9.71
N THR A 670 3.97 2.75 9.85
CA THR A 670 3.44 1.59 10.58
C THR A 670 3.96 0.27 10.02
N MET A 671 4.04 -0.77 10.85
CA MET A 671 4.51 -2.10 10.44
C MET A 671 3.52 -3.20 10.84
N PRO A 672 3.18 -4.15 9.95
CA PRO A 672 2.31 -5.27 10.28
C PRO A 672 3.00 -6.29 11.20
N GLU A 673 2.20 -7.12 11.87
CA GLU A 673 2.68 -8.07 12.91
C GLU A 673 3.70 -9.08 12.40
N CYS A 674 3.70 -9.42 11.10
CA CYS A 674 4.71 -10.30 10.50
C CYS A 674 6.15 -9.80 10.74
N PHE A 675 6.34 -8.50 11.02
CA PHE A 675 7.63 -7.95 11.36
C PHE A 675 8.02 -8.05 12.84
N ASP A 676 7.12 -8.43 13.75
CA ASP A 676 7.42 -8.50 15.18
C ASP A 676 8.63 -9.42 15.45
N ALA A 677 8.75 -10.56 14.76
CA ALA A 677 9.90 -11.44 14.96
C ALA A 677 11.17 -11.03 14.19
N THR A 678 11.18 -9.90 13.47
CA THR A 678 12.25 -9.60 12.49
C THR A 678 13.49 -8.92 13.07
N MET A 679 13.32 -7.98 14.00
CA MET A 679 14.39 -7.14 14.57
C MET A 679 14.27 -7.02 16.10
N ASP A 680 15.25 -6.43 16.78
CA ASP A 680 15.10 -6.13 18.22
C ASP A 680 14.11 -4.98 18.47
N ALA A 681 14.11 -3.98 17.58
CA ALA A 681 13.15 -2.88 17.58
C ALA A 681 12.70 -2.50 16.16
N LEU A 682 11.52 -1.90 16.06
CA LEU A 682 10.86 -1.47 14.84
C LEU A 682 10.47 -0.01 15.01
N MET A 683 10.87 0.84 14.05
CA MET A 683 10.47 2.25 14.07
C MET A 683 9.12 2.41 13.37
N THR A 684 8.03 2.29 14.13
CA THR A 684 6.68 2.23 13.56
C THR A 684 6.00 3.59 13.44
N PHE A 685 6.70 4.67 13.80
CA PHE A 685 6.22 6.04 13.59
C PHE A 685 7.40 7.00 13.44
N GLU A 686 7.37 7.81 12.38
CA GLU A 686 8.33 8.87 12.12
C GLU A 686 7.62 10.05 11.44
N SER A 687 7.07 10.99 12.22
CA SER A 687 6.37 12.15 11.66
C SER A 687 6.25 13.33 12.63
N SER A 688 5.49 14.37 12.23
CA SER A 688 5.31 15.58 13.02
C SER A 688 4.45 15.38 14.26
N TYR A 689 4.55 16.31 15.21
CA TYR A 689 3.67 16.44 16.37
C TYR A 689 2.19 16.41 16.01
N GLU A 690 1.80 17.11 14.95
CA GLU A 690 0.42 17.16 14.46
C GLU A 690 -0.02 15.79 13.97
N GLN A 691 0.79 15.11 13.15
CA GLN A 691 0.49 13.76 12.68
C GLN A 691 0.40 12.77 13.84
N TYR A 692 1.29 12.90 14.83
CA TYR A 692 1.28 12.03 16.00
C TYR A 692 0.07 12.26 16.90
N THR A 693 -0.47 13.48 16.98
CA THR A 693 -1.61 13.78 17.87
C THR A 693 -2.96 13.64 17.20
N GLN A 694 -3.07 13.97 15.90
CA GLN A 694 -4.35 14.09 15.20
C GLN A 694 -4.59 12.98 14.15
N HIS A 695 -3.54 12.38 13.61
CA HIS A 695 -3.62 11.46 12.46
C HIS A 695 -2.83 10.17 12.68
N TYR A 696 -2.56 9.81 13.93
CA TYR A 696 -1.79 8.62 14.27
C TYR A 696 -2.56 7.36 13.88
N THR A 697 -1.91 6.54 13.05
CA THR A 697 -2.39 5.21 12.71
C THR A 697 -1.67 4.21 13.63
N PRO A 698 -2.37 3.49 14.52
CA PRO A 698 -1.74 2.47 15.35
C PRO A 698 -1.34 1.24 14.52
N ASN A 699 -0.33 0.52 14.97
CA ASN A 699 -0.14 -0.87 14.53
C ASN A 699 -1.37 -1.69 14.94
N ASN A 700 -1.74 -2.68 14.13
CA ASN A 700 -2.84 -3.62 14.41
C ASN A 700 -2.45 -4.74 15.39
N TRP A 701 -1.25 -4.67 15.97
CA TRP A 701 -0.72 -5.62 16.95
C TRP A 701 -0.08 -4.84 18.11
N ILE A 702 -0.01 -5.49 19.27
CA ILE A 702 0.63 -4.95 20.47
C ILE A 702 1.92 -5.71 20.70
N PRO A 703 3.07 -5.03 20.84
CA PRO A 703 4.32 -5.70 21.12
C PRO A 703 4.31 -6.36 22.51
N SER A 704 4.89 -7.54 22.62
CA SER A 704 5.09 -8.23 23.91
C SER A 704 6.10 -7.52 24.82
N ASP A 705 6.94 -6.64 24.26
CA ASP A 705 7.91 -5.79 24.96
C ASP A 705 7.82 -4.39 24.37
N SER A 706 7.53 -3.37 25.18
CA SER A 706 7.39 -1.99 24.70
C SER A 706 8.66 -1.48 24.00
N ARG A 707 9.84 -1.97 24.38
CA ARG A 707 11.14 -1.60 23.78
C ARG A 707 11.29 -2.07 22.34
N LYS A 708 10.36 -2.89 21.86
CA LYS A 708 10.23 -3.29 20.45
C LYS A 708 9.81 -2.13 19.56
N ILE A 709 9.13 -1.13 20.10
CA ILE A 709 8.55 -0.05 19.31
C ILE A 709 9.33 1.25 19.54
N TRP A 710 9.76 1.86 18.44
CA TRP A 710 10.41 3.17 18.42
C TRP A 710 9.56 4.19 17.67
N HIS A 711 9.21 5.29 18.33
CA HIS A 711 8.59 6.46 17.70
C HIS A 711 9.55 7.65 17.63
N ILE A 712 9.56 8.35 16.50
CA ILE A 712 10.18 9.66 16.34
C ILE A 712 9.07 10.69 16.08
N VAL A 713 9.03 11.74 16.92
CA VAL A 713 8.07 12.83 16.80
C VAL A 713 8.81 14.17 16.71
N TYR A 714 8.75 14.81 15.55
CA TYR A 714 9.39 16.13 15.31
C TYR A 714 8.37 17.28 15.39
N ASN A 715 8.85 18.52 15.41
CA ASN A 715 8.01 19.73 15.58
C ASN A 715 7.18 19.73 16.87
N VAL A 716 7.72 19.19 17.98
CA VAL A 716 7.01 19.12 19.27
C VAL A 716 7.29 20.38 20.09
N PRO A 717 6.27 21.18 20.47
CA PRO A 717 6.45 22.28 21.40
C PRO A 717 6.94 21.78 22.76
N GLN A 718 7.83 22.52 23.43
CA GLN A 718 8.40 22.09 24.72
C GLN A 718 7.33 21.82 25.79
N SER A 719 6.21 22.55 25.77
CA SER A 719 5.08 22.36 26.70
C SER A 719 4.36 21.02 26.51
N GLU A 720 4.44 20.41 25.32
CA GLU A 720 3.74 19.17 24.97
C GLU A 720 4.59 17.92 25.17
N ILE A 721 5.87 18.05 25.55
CA ILE A 721 6.79 16.92 25.75
C ILE A 721 6.20 15.87 26.70
N GLY A 722 5.61 16.31 27.82
CA GLY A 722 5.02 15.39 28.80
C GLY A 722 3.82 14.62 28.24
N HIS A 723 2.97 15.30 27.45
CA HIS A 723 1.84 14.69 26.77
C HIS A 723 2.31 13.67 25.71
N ILE A 724 3.32 14.02 24.90
CA ILE A 724 3.87 13.10 23.88
C ILE A 724 4.55 11.89 24.51
N ALA A 725 5.32 12.08 25.59
CA ALA A 725 5.92 10.97 26.31
C ALA A 725 4.86 10.00 26.85
N GLN A 726 3.77 10.53 27.43
CA GLN A 726 2.66 9.70 27.89
C GLN A 726 1.94 9.00 26.73
N LEU A 727 1.62 9.72 25.66
CA LEU A 727 0.95 9.18 24.49
C LEU A 727 1.77 8.06 23.84
N ALA A 728 3.10 8.17 23.83
CA ALA A 728 3.99 7.10 23.41
C ALA A 728 3.91 5.86 24.32
N LYS A 729 3.75 6.01 25.65
CA LYS A 729 3.56 4.87 26.56
C LYS A 729 2.25 4.17 26.28
N ASP A 730 1.19 4.96 26.11
CA ASP A 730 -0.15 4.46 25.81
C ASP A 730 -0.20 3.74 24.45
N ARG A 731 0.73 4.08 23.55
CA ARG A 731 0.93 3.43 22.24
C ARG A 731 2.01 2.34 22.26
N HIS A 732 2.42 1.89 23.44
CA HIS A 732 3.41 0.82 23.65
C HIS A 732 4.81 1.09 23.07
N ALA A 733 5.16 2.36 22.82
CA ALA A 733 6.48 2.75 22.37
C ALA A 733 7.44 2.93 23.55
N GLY A 734 8.39 2.02 23.69
CA GLY A 734 9.45 2.02 24.69
C GLY A 734 10.70 2.80 24.27
N LEU A 735 10.90 3.04 22.97
CA LEU A 735 11.96 3.89 22.45
C LEU A 735 11.33 5.16 21.84
N LEU A 736 11.87 6.33 22.17
CA LEU A 736 11.28 7.60 21.76
C LEU A 736 12.35 8.63 21.36
N GLN A 737 12.10 9.37 20.29
CA GLN A 737 12.79 10.62 19.99
C GLN A 737 11.76 11.75 19.91
N ILE A 738 11.93 12.79 20.72
CA ILE A 738 11.13 14.02 20.67
C ILE A 738 12.07 15.16 20.29
N THR A 739 11.67 15.98 19.32
CA THR A 739 12.47 17.14 18.88
C THR A 739 11.57 18.31 18.46
N ASP A 740 12.04 19.54 18.72
CA ASP A 740 11.42 20.79 18.26
C ASP A 740 11.80 21.13 16.80
N ARG A 741 12.70 20.35 16.22
CA ARG A 741 13.19 20.53 14.84
C ARG A 741 12.10 20.19 13.83
N THR A 742 12.21 20.77 12.64
CA THR A 742 11.27 20.60 11.53
C THR A 742 11.96 20.02 10.30
N LEU A 743 11.17 19.63 9.30
CA LEU A 743 11.66 19.31 7.96
C LEU A 743 12.49 20.46 7.35
N PRO A 744 13.40 20.17 6.40
CA PRO A 744 13.59 18.89 5.71
C PRO A 744 14.47 17.86 6.43
N ASN A 745 15.20 18.24 7.49
CA ASN A 745 16.03 17.29 8.24
C ASN A 745 15.99 17.62 9.75
N PRO A 746 15.07 16.99 10.51
CA PRO A 746 14.97 17.23 11.95
C PRO A 746 16.06 16.53 12.78
N TYR A 747 16.97 15.78 12.13
CA TYR A 747 17.97 14.91 12.76
C TYR A 747 19.40 15.47 12.70
N ASP A 748 19.59 16.59 11.98
CA ASP A 748 20.90 17.20 11.72
C ASP A 748 21.43 18.07 12.87
N LYS A 749 20.58 18.38 13.84
CA LYS A 749 20.91 19.18 15.03
C LYS A 749 20.17 18.69 16.25
N LEU A 750 20.84 18.78 17.40
CA LEU A 750 20.26 18.44 18.69
C LEU A 750 19.49 19.64 19.27
N PRO A 751 18.30 19.45 19.87
CA PRO A 751 17.64 20.50 20.66
C PRO A 751 18.56 21.07 21.75
N ASP A 752 18.19 22.23 22.27
CA ASP A 752 18.95 22.82 23.38
C ASP A 752 18.87 21.96 24.66
N ASP A 753 19.74 22.26 25.63
CA ASP A 753 19.81 21.45 26.85
C ASP A 753 18.52 21.53 27.68
N ALA A 754 17.88 22.71 27.76
CA ALA A 754 16.66 22.87 28.53
C ALA A 754 15.51 22.01 27.99
N TYR A 755 15.42 21.90 26.66
CA TYR A 755 14.47 21.03 25.99
C TYR A 755 14.73 19.54 26.32
N LEU A 756 15.98 19.08 26.20
CA LEU A 756 16.34 17.69 26.53
C LEU A 756 16.14 17.35 28.01
N GLN A 757 16.49 18.26 28.92
CA GLN A 757 16.24 18.07 30.36
C GLN A 757 14.74 17.93 30.65
N THR A 758 13.89 18.64 29.89
CA THR A 758 12.42 18.47 30.00
C THR A 758 12.00 17.05 29.61
N ILE A 759 12.53 16.51 28.51
CA ILE A 759 12.28 15.11 28.09
C ILE A 759 12.70 14.13 29.19
N PHE A 760 13.89 14.30 29.77
CA PHE A 760 14.40 13.41 30.82
C PHE A 760 13.57 13.41 32.11
N GLY A 761 12.78 14.47 32.35
CA GLY A 761 11.80 14.56 33.42
C GLY A 761 10.60 13.62 33.24
N TYR A 762 10.21 13.30 32.00
CA TYR A 762 9.05 12.45 31.69
C TYR A 762 9.42 11.01 31.27
N VAL A 763 10.65 10.82 30.77
CA VAL A 763 11.16 9.53 30.32
C VAL A 763 12.05 8.90 31.39
N PRO A 764 11.63 7.79 32.04
CA PRO A 764 12.31 7.25 33.21
C PRO A 764 13.71 6.68 32.92
N GLY A 765 13.95 6.18 31.71
CA GLY A 765 15.20 5.53 31.32
C GLY A 765 15.19 4.01 31.58
N GLY A 766 16.06 3.29 30.88
CA GLY A 766 16.10 1.83 30.81
C GLY A 766 17.27 1.33 29.95
N LYS A 767 17.13 0.13 29.39
CA LYS A 767 18.08 -0.44 28.42
C LYS A 767 17.35 -1.11 27.26
N PRO A 768 17.88 -1.05 26.02
CA PRO A 768 17.29 -1.74 24.89
C PRO A 768 17.34 -3.26 25.12
N ASN A 769 16.31 -3.96 24.64
CA ASN A 769 16.33 -5.42 24.62
C ASN A 769 17.14 -5.88 23.42
N VAL A 770 18.11 -6.79 23.62
CA VAL A 770 18.96 -7.31 22.55
C VAL A 770 18.84 -8.83 22.55
N ALA A 771 18.10 -9.36 21.59
CA ALA A 771 17.97 -10.81 21.43
C ALA A 771 19.27 -11.40 20.86
N GLN A 772 19.53 -12.67 21.19
CA GLN A 772 20.57 -13.45 20.53
C GLN A 772 20.12 -13.88 19.13
N ALA A 773 21.06 -14.31 18.29
CA ALA A 773 20.71 -14.88 16.99
C ALA A 773 19.83 -16.13 17.18
N GLY A 774 18.72 -16.20 16.45
CA GLY A 774 17.90 -17.42 16.38
C GLY A 774 18.69 -18.59 15.77
N SER A 775 18.39 -19.81 16.22
CA SER A 775 18.96 -21.03 15.65
C SER A 775 18.56 -21.20 14.17
N TYR A 776 19.33 -21.97 13.42
CA TYR A 776 18.89 -22.41 12.10
C TYR A 776 17.64 -23.31 12.25
N PRO A 777 16.69 -23.28 11.29
CA PRO A 777 15.56 -24.20 11.31
C PRO A 777 16.04 -25.66 11.30
N PRO A 778 15.40 -26.58 12.06
CA PRO A 778 15.73 -27.99 12.00
C PRO A 778 15.57 -28.54 10.58
N SER A 779 16.60 -29.19 10.05
CA SER A 779 16.60 -29.82 8.73
C SER A 779 17.60 -30.99 8.67
N ALA A 780 17.36 -31.92 7.75
CA ALA A 780 18.35 -32.94 7.44
C ALA A 780 19.62 -32.31 6.83
N GLN A 781 20.75 -33.03 6.86
CA GLN A 781 21.99 -32.59 6.23
C GLN A 781 21.74 -32.17 4.77
N ALA A 782 22.12 -30.93 4.46
CA ALA A 782 21.96 -30.38 3.12
C ALA A 782 22.96 -31.00 2.14
N GLY A 783 22.53 -31.18 0.88
CA GLY A 783 23.39 -31.62 -0.22
C GLY A 783 24.25 -30.49 -0.78
N ALA A 784 25.31 -30.82 -1.52
CA ALA A 784 26.15 -29.81 -2.19
C ALA A 784 25.35 -29.05 -3.28
N PRO A 785 25.46 -27.72 -3.39
CA PRO A 785 24.92 -26.97 -4.53
C PRO A 785 25.56 -27.41 -5.84
N GLY A 786 24.75 -27.55 -6.89
CA GLY A 786 25.23 -27.99 -8.22
C GLY A 786 25.37 -26.84 -9.21
N ASN A 787 26.11 -27.06 -10.30
CA ASN A 787 26.16 -26.17 -11.47
C ASN A 787 26.45 -24.69 -11.15
N LEU A 788 27.38 -24.40 -10.24
CA LEU A 788 27.80 -23.01 -10.00
C LEU A 788 28.46 -22.46 -11.28
N GLN A 789 28.05 -21.27 -11.70
CA GLN A 789 28.55 -20.57 -12.86
C GLN A 789 28.65 -19.06 -12.62
N VAL A 790 29.59 -18.42 -13.32
CA VAL A 790 29.66 -16.96 -13.46
C VAL A 790 28.79 -16.58 -14.66
N VAL A 791 27.73 -15.79 -14.40
CA VAL A 791 26.79 -15.30 -15.42
C VAL A 791 27.36 -14.06 -16.12
N SER A 792 27.92 -13.13 -15.34
CA SER A 792 28.59 -11.93 -15.84
C SER A 792 29.62 -11.44 -14.81
N SER A 793 30.57 -10.63 -15.26
CA SER A 793 31.47 -9.89 -14.38
C SER A 793 31.76 -8.51 -14.97
N GLU A 794 31.87 -7.52 -14.10
CA GLU A 794 32.04 -6.12 -14.47
C GLU A 794 33.21 -5.49 -13.68
N TYR A 795 33.23 -4.15 -13.53
CA TYR A 795 34.34 -3.45 -12.88
C TYR A 795 34.49 -3.84 -11.40
N THR A 796 33.39 -3.97 -10.67
CA THR A 796 33.42 -4.20 -9.21
C THR A 796 32.50 -5.35 -8.77
N SER A 797 32.08 -6.21 -9.70
CA SER A 797 31.10 -7.25 -9.40
C SER A 797 31.20 -8.50 -10.27
N ALA A 798 30.62 -9.58 -9.78
CA ALA A 798 30.38 -10.81 -10.53
C ALA A 798 29.00 -11.39 -10.20
N LYS A 799 28.15 -11.62 -11.21
CA LYS A 799 26.87 -12.31 -11.06
C LYS A 799 27.09 -13.82 -11.11
N LEU A 800 26.64 -14.51 -10.08
CA LEU A 800 26.74 -15.96 -9.92
C LEU A 800 25.36 -16.60 -9.99
N SER A 801 25.29 -17.85 -10.44
CA SER A 801 24.08 -18.67 -10.39
C SER A 801 24.44 -20.13 -10.15
N TRP A 802 23.59 -20.86 -9.40
CA TRP A 802 23.74 -22.29 -9.13
C TRP A 802 22.37 -22.98 -9.10
N SER A 803 22.39 -24.31 -9.02
CA SER A 803 21.20 -25.15 -8.83
C SER A 803 20.90 -25.36 -7.35
N ALA A 804 19.61 -25.32 -7.00
CA ALA A 804 19.16 -25.54 -5.63
C ALA A 804 19.62 -26.90 -5.06
N ALA A 805 19.98 -26.92 -3.78
CA ALA A 805 20.37 -28.12 -3.07
C ALA A 805 19.19 -28.66 -2.22
N PRO A 806 19.03 -30.00 -2.11
CA PRO A 806 18.02 -30.58 -1.24
C PRO A 806 18.32 -30.28 0.24
N ASN A 807 17.26 -30.03 1.01
CA ASN A 807 17.29 -29.73 2.46
C ASN A 807 18.08 -28.46 2.84
N ALA A 808 18.37 -27.57 1.90
CA ALA A 808 19.06 -26.32 2.20
C ALA A 808 18.14 -25.35 2.96
N ASN A 809 18.63 -24.84 4.09
CA ASN A 809 18.04 -23.70 4.82
C ASN A 809 18.53 -22.35 4.28
N GLY A 810 19.63 -22.36 3.52
CA GLY A 810 20.27 -21.19 2.93
C GLY A 810 21.54 -21.58 2.19
N TYR A 811 22.22 -20.59 1.64
CA TYR A 811 23.50 -20.74 0.94
C TYR A 811 24.54 -19.79 1.52
N ARG A 812 25.80 -20.21 1.55
CA ARG A 812 26.94 -19.30 1.76
C ARG A 812 27.71 -19.16 0.47
N VAL A 813 27.99 -17.92 0.10
CA VAL A 813 28.81 -17.58 -1.05
C VAL A 813 30.21 -17.21 -0.54
N TYR A 814 31.22 -17.81 -1.17
CA TYR A 814 32.61 -17.59 -0.83
C TYR A 814 33.34 -16.89 -1.97
N VAL A 815 34.21 -15.96 -1.61
CA VAL A 815 35.23 -15.37 -2.48
C VAL A 815 36.60 -15.66 -1.88
N ASN A 816 37.44 -16.42 -2.60
CA ASN A 816 38.78 -16.80 -2.14
C ASN A 816 38.80 -17.33 -0.70
N GLU A 817 37.89 -18.27 -0.39
CA GLU A 817 37.72 -18.90 0.94
C GLU A 817 37.11 -18.01 2.04
N ARG A 818 36.80 -16.74 1.76
CA ARG A 818 36.05 -15.86 2.68
C ARG A 818 34.55 -15.89 2.37
N VAL A 819 33.70 -16.09 3.38
CA VAL A 819 32.25 -15.90 3.25
C VAL A 819 31.97 -14.42 2.99
N VAL A 820 31.26 -14.12 1.90
CA VAL A 820 30.82 -12.77 1.56
C VAL A 820 29.32 -12.60 1.76
N ASP A 821 28.53 -13.64 1.48
CA ASP A 821 27.07 -13.61 1.61
C ASP A 821 26.54 -14.85 2.32
N GLU A 822 25.46 -14.69 3.07
CA GLU A 822 24.53 -15.76 3.42
C GLU A 822 23.19 -15.44 2.76
N LEU A 823 22.57 -16.38 2.04
CA LEU A 823 21.32 -16.14 1.30
C LEU A 823 20.24 -17.15 1.71
N PRO A 824 18.95 -16.78 1.70
CA PRO A 824 17.84 -17.72 1.88
C PRO A 824 17.89 -18.86 0.85
N SER A 825 17.32 -20.01 1.19
CA SER A 825 17.32 -21.20 0.32
C SER A 825 16.55 -21.04 -0.99
N THR A 826 15.69 -20.02 -1.08
CA THR A 826 14.95 -19.62 -2.28
C THR A 826 15.81 -18.86 -3.29
N MET A 827 16.99 -18.38 -2.90
CA MET A 827 17.88 -17.58 -3.74
C MET A 827 19.04 -18.41 -4.26
N THR A 828 19.10 -18.62 -5.57
CA THR A 828 20.16 -19.40 -6.24
C THR A 828 20.96 -18.60 -7.27
N SER A 829 20.95 -17.28 -7.12
CA SER A 829 21.70 -16.32 -7.91
C SER A 829 21.95 -15.08 -7.08
N VAL A 830 23.11 -14.44 -7.24
CA VAL A 830 23.46 -13.17 -6.59
C VAL A 830 24.55 -12.44 -7.38
N THR A 831 24.52 -11.12 -7.37
CA THR A 831 25.58 -10.25 -7.90
C THR A 831 26.49 -9.83 -6.75
N VAL A 832 27.63 -10.51 -6.60
CA VAL A 832 28.62 -10.20 -5.56
C VAL A 832 29.30 -8.87 -5.89
N GLY A 833 29.15 -7.88 -5.01
CA GLY A 833 29.69 -6.53 -5.13
C GLY A 833 31.06 -6.30 -4.46
N MET A 834 31.47 -5.03 -4.39
CA MET A 834 32.72 -4.54 -3.77
C MET A 834 34.01 -5.28 -4.17
N LEU A 835 34.04 -5.90 -5.35
CA LEU A 835 35.26 -6.49 -5.89
C LEU A 835 36.21 -5.40 -6.38
N LYS A 836 37.52 -5.66 -6.30
CA LYS A 836 38.54 -4.72 -6.76
C LYS A 836 38.61 -4.76 -8.30
N PRO A 837 38.53 -3.61 -9.01
CA PRO A 837 38.68 -3.57 -10.46
C PRO A 837 40.01 -4.11 -10.98
N GLY A 838 39.96 -4.72 -12.16
CA GLY A 838 41.14 -5.25 -12.86
C GLY A 838 41.84 -6.41 -12.15
N THR A 839 41.11 -7.16 -11.32
CA THR A 839 41.64 -8.29 -10.56
C THR A 839 41.25 -9.59 -11.24
N SER A 840 42.25 -10.40 -11.57
CA SER A 840 42.05 -11.72 -12.16
C SER A 840 42.01 -12.81 -11.10
N GLY A 841 41.21 -13.86 -11.32
CA GLY A 841 41.28 -15.09 -10.55
C GLY A 841 40.50 -15.09 -9.24
N TYR A 842 39.40 -14.33 -9.14
CA TYR A 842 38.50 -14.47 -7.99
C TYR A 842 37.84 -15.86 -8.03
N GLY A 843 38.18 -16.71 -7.06
CA GLY A 843 37.60 -18.03 -6.91
C GLY A 843 36.30 -17.98 -6.11
N PHE A 844 35.21 -18.45 -6.70
CA PHE A 844 33.89 -18.54 -6.09
C PHE A 844 33.49 -19.98 -5.84
N LYS A 845 32.91 -20.23 -4.67
CA LYS A 845 32.22 -21.49 -4.35
C LYS A 845 30.99 -21.20 -3.49
N VAL A 846 30.04 -22.12 -3.52
CA VAL A 846 28.81 -22.03 -2.73
C VAL A 846 28.66 -23.30 -1.90
N THR A 847 28.32 -23.16 -0.63
CA THR A 847 27.86 -24.27 0.22
C THR A 847 26.40 -24.05 0.57
N SER A 848 25.70 -25.13 0.93
CA SER A 848 24.35 -25.04 1.50
C SER A 848 24.40 -25.23 3.01
N LEU A 849 23.47 -24.56 3.70
CA LEU A 849 23.33 -24.60 5.16
C LEU A 849 22.21 -25.56 5.57
N SER A 850 22.39 -26.25 6.69
CA SER A 850 21.40 -27.10 7.33
C SER A 850 21.27 -26.80 8.82
N ASP A 851 20.60 -27.65 9.59
CA ASP A 851 20.44 -27.51 11.03
C ASP A 851 21.77 -27.22 11.75
N GLY A 852 21.72 -26.37 12.79
CA GLY A 852 22.90 -25.96 13.55
C GLY A 852 23.94 -25.14 12.78
N GLY A 853 23.66 -24.73 11.53
CA GLY A 853 24.61 -24.01 10.69
C GLY A 853 25.65 -24.92 10.03
N ASN A 854 25.37 -26.23 9.97
CA ASN A 854 26.25 -27.19 9.32
C ASN A 854 26.25 -26.98 7.80
N GLU A 855 27.45 -26.93 7.22
CA GLU A 855 27.66 -26.76 5.79
C GLU A 855 27.78 -28.10 5.06
N SER A 856 27.24 -28.17 3.86
CA SER A 856 27.47 -29.27 2.92
C SER A 856 28.87 -29.21 2.30
N PRO A 857 29.31 -30.27 1.58
CA PRO A 857 30.44 -30.14 0.67
C PRO A 857 30.20 -29.00 -0.34
N PRO A 858 31.24 -28.25 -0.74
CA PRO A 858 31.06 -27.11 -1.64
C PRO A 858 30.65 -27.55 -3.05
N SER A 859 30.06 -26.61 -3.78
CA SER A 859 29.91 -26.68 -5.23
C SER A 859 31.26 -26.84 -5.94
N ASN A 860 31.23 -26.96 -7.28
CA ASN A 860 32.42 -26.67 -8.09
C ASN A 860 32.91 -25.23 -7.83
N VAL A 861 34.21 -25.00 -7.98
CA VAL A 861 34.80 -23.66 -7.93
C VAL A 861 34.76 -23.05 -9.33
N VAL A 862 34.33 -21.78 -9.43
CA VAL A 862 34.39 -20.99 -10.67
C VAL A 862 35.25 -19.76 -10.46
N SER A 863 35.83 -19.23 -11.55
CA SER A 863 36.68 -18.04 -11.49
C SER A 863 36.03 -16.90 -12.28
N ALA A 864 36.10 -15.67 -11.75
CA ALA A 864 35.78 -14.46 -12.51
C ALA A 864 36.95 -13.47 -12.46
N ASP A 865 37.05 -12.65 -13.51
CA ASP A 865 37.99 -11.54 -13.61
C ASP A 865 37.19 -10.24 -13.70
N THR A 866 37.54 -9.24 -12.88
CA THR A 866 36.89 -7.92 -12.95
C THR A 866 37.53 -7.04 -14.02
N THR A 867 36.72 -6.22 -14.67
CA THR A 867 37.18 -5.31 -15.73
C THR A 867 38.13 -4.24 -15.17
N PRO A 868 39.32 -4.01 -15.77
CA PRO A 868 40.18 -2.90 -15.39
C PRO A 868 39.53 -1.55 -15.73
N LEU A 869 39.68 -0.58 -14.83
CA LEU A 869 39.22 0.79 -15.08
C LEU A 869 40.01 1.44 -16.24
N PRO A 870 39.36 2.14 -17.19
CA PRO A 870 40.04 2.83 -18.28
C PRO A 870 40.99 3.92 -17.77
N GLY A 871 42.30 3.68 -17.89
CA GLY A 871 43.33 4.56 -17.35
C GLY A 871 43.37 4.62 -15.82
N GLY A 872 42.80 3.62 -15.13
CA GLY A 872 42.71 3.60 -13.67
C GLY A 872 41.67 4.57 -13.09
N ARG A 873 40.71 5.04 -13.89
CA ARG A 873 39.77 6.11 -13.52
C ARG A 873 38.35 5.59 -13.28
N ASN A 874 37.74 6.06 -12.20
CA ASN A 874 36.36 5.74 -11.82
C ASN A 874 35.33 6.56 -12.61
N LEU A 875 35.74 7.74 -13.10
CA LEU A 875 34.92 8.68 -13.87
C LEU A 875 35.53 8.86 -15.26
N VAL A 876 34.77 8.58 -16.32
CA VAL A 876 35.25 8.65 -17.72
C VAL A 876 34.21 9.25 -18.66
N ASN A 877 34.61 9.50 -19.92
CA ASN A 877 33.74 9.97 -21.00
C ASN A 877 32.93 11.23 -20.72
N MET A 878 33.46 12.13 -19.89
CA MET A 878 32.78 13.36 -19.52
C MET A 878 32.56 14.26 -20.73
N LYS A 879 31.33 14.74 -20.91
CA LYS A 879 30.98 15.70 -21.96
C LYS A 879 30.10 16.79 -21.39
N GLN A 880 30.30 17.99 -21.93
CA GLN A 880 29.38 19.10 -21.78
C GLN A 880 28.89 19.48 -23.18
N SER A 881 27.58 19.56 -23.35
CA SER A 881 26.96 20.06 -24.58
C SER A 881 25.85 21.06 -24.26
N ALA A 882 25.55 21.96 -25.20
CA ALA A 882 24.44 22.90 -25.07
C ALA A 882 23.31 22.47 -26.01
N ASN A 883 22.08 22.34 -25.50
CA ASN A 883 20.91 21.94 -26.30
C ASN A 883 19.90 23.10 -26.51
N GLY A 884 20.35 24.36 -26.45
CA GLY A 884 19.51 25.54 -26.63
C GLY A 884 18.57 25.89 -25.46
N THR A 885 18.15 24.89 -24.67
CA THR A 885 17.24 25.05 -23.50
C THR A 885 17.90 24.70 -22.17
N TYR A 886 18.99 23.91 -22.16
CA TYR A 886 19.78 23.52 -20.97
C TYR A 886 21.25 23.25 -21.40
N ASP A 887 22.20 23.36 -20.46
CA ASP A 887 23.53 22.74 -20.61
C ASP A 887 23.41 21.27 -20.15
N LEU A 888 23.76 20.31 -21.01
CA LEU A 888 23.76 18.89 -20.72
C LEU A 888 25.16 18.46 -20.25
N LEU A 889 25.20 17.79 -19.11
CA LEU A 889 26.40 17.13 -18.60
C LEU A 889 26.23 15.62 -18.68
N GLU A 890 27.25 14.94 -19.17
CA GLU A 890 27.31 13.50 -19.32
C GLU A 890 28.60 12.98 -18.68
N VAL A 891 28.54 11.88 -17.93
CA VAL A 891 29.73 11.17 -17.40
C VAL A 891 29.41 9.70 -17.19
N ASP A 892 30.40 8.84 -17.38
CA ASP A 892 30.30 7.43 -16.98
C ASP A 892 30.94 7.26 -15.59
N ILE A 893 30.15 6.76 -14.63
CA ILE A 893 30.57 6.47 -13.26
C ILE A 893 30.70 4.95 -13.11
N LEU A 894 31.94 4.44 -13.15
CA LEU A 894 32.22 3.01 -13.27
C LEU A 894 32.27 2.24 -11.95
N ILE A 895 32.30 2.95 -10.81
CA ILE A 895 32.33 2.37 -9.47
C ILE A 895 31.16 2.93 -8.65
N PRO A 896 30.45 2.08 -7.90
CA PRO A 896 29.46 2.49 -6.91
C PRO A 896 29.91 3.65 -5.99
N ALA A 897 29.02 4.60 -5.77
CA ALA A 897 29.16 5.69 -4.81
C ALA A 897 27.84 5.88 -4.04
N ALA A 898 27.93 6.40 -2.82
CA ALA A 898 26.75 6.79 -2.04
C ALA A 898 26.18 8.13 -2.54
N PHE A 899 27.09 9.02 -2.97
CA PHE A 899 26.75 10.34 -3.47
C PHE A 899 27.41 10.61 -4.82
N GLU A 900 26.61 11.15 -5.74
CA GLU A 900 27.04 11.68 -7.04
C GLU A 900 26.69 13.17 -7.06
N ARG A 901 27.70 14.04 -7.09
CA ARG A 901 27.53 15.51 -7.03
C ARG A 901 28.18 16.20 -8.21
N ILE A 902 27.58 17.30 -8.65
CA ILE A 902 28.17 18.21 -9.63
C ILE A 902 28.23 19.60 -9.03
N PHE A 903 29.42 20.10 -8.74
CA PHE A 903 29.62 21.49 -8.32
C PHE A 903 29.85 22.39 -9.53
N ILE A 904 29.24 23.57 -9.49
CA ILE A 904 29.38 24.59 -10.53
C ILE A 904 30.10 25.76 -9.91
N CYS A 905 31.33 26.01 -10.37
CA CYS A 905 32.32 26.81 -9.68
C CYS A 905 32.81 28.00 -10.50
N THR A 906 33.35 28.97 -9.77
CA THR A 906 33.93 30.19 -10.35
C THR A 906 35.17 29.87 -11.20
N PRO A 907 35.35 30.51 -12.38
CA PRO A 907 36.43 30.17 -13.32
C PRO A 907 37.85 30.40 -12.79
N ASP A 908 38.05 31.37 -11.90
CA ASP A 908 39.37 31.85 -11.46
C ASP A 908 39.73 31.43 -10.03
N GLY A 909 38.88 30.64 -9.36
CA GLY A 909 39.09 30.20 -7.98
C GLY A 909 39.06 31.32 -6.94
N ARG A 910 38.61 32.53 -7.30
CA ARG A 910 38.42 33.60 -6.32
C ARG A 910 37.28 33.25 -5.38
N THR A 911 37.43 33.62 -4.12
CA THR A 911 36.40 33.41 -3.10
C THR A 911 35.20 34.32 -3.39
N PRO A 912 34.02 33.77 -3.75
CA PRO A 912 32.80 34.54 -3.85
C PRO A 912 32.36 35.00 -2.46
N ALA A 913 31.38 35.91 -2.41
CA ALA A 913 30.74 36.28 -1.15
C ALA A 913 30.21 35.06 -0.39
N ILE A 914 29.63 34.09 -1.12
CA ILE A 914 29.11 32.81 -0.60
C ILE A 914 29.42 31.69 -1.62
N GLY A 915 30.05 30.60 -1.19
CA GLY A 915 30.39 29.43 -2.01
C GLY A 915 30.95 28.25 -1.21
N TRP A 916 30.84 27.04 -1.75
CA TRP A 916 31.48 25.84 -1.19
C TRP A 916 32.88 25.64 -1.77
N GLY A 917 33.88 25.47 -0.91
CA GLY A 917 35.26 25.29 -1.33
C GLY A 917 35.57 23.82 -1.64
N VAL A 918 35.73 23.48 -2.92
CA VAL A 918 36.24 22.18 -3.35
C VAL A 918 37.74 22.27 -3.57
N ARG A 919 38.51 21.51 -2.79
CA ARG A 919 39.98 21.48 -2.92
C ARG A 919 40.40 20.77 -4.20
N TRP A 920 41.23 21.44 -4.99
CA TRP A 920 41.95 20.88 -6.15
C TRP A 920 43.34 20.38 -5.75
N SER A 921 44.04 21.15 -4.92
CA SER A 921 45.37 20.84 -4.39
C SER A 921 45.55 21.49 -3.02
N ASP A 922 46.68 21.24 -2.35
CA ASP A 922 47.00 21.84 -1.05
C ASP A 922 46.97 23.39 -1.08
N THR A 923 47.16 23.99 -2.27
CA THR A 923 47.21 25.44 -2.45
C THR A 923 46.04 26.01 -3.25
N LEU A 924 45.19 25.18 -3.84
CA LEU A 924 44.13 25.64 -4.76
C LEU A 924 42.76 25.10 -4.36
N THR A 925 41.83 26.02 -4.14
CA THR A 925 40.41 25.76 -3.88
C THR A 925 39.57 26.39 -4.99
N ARG A 926 38.57 25.66 -5.50
CA ARG A 926 37.53 26.20 -6.36
C ARG A 926 36.29 26.44 -5.52
N TRP A 927 35.72 27.63 -5.66
CA TRP A 927 34.55 28.01 -4.90
C TRP A 927 33.29 27.90 -5.75
N CYS A 928 32.32 27.16 -5.24
CA CYS A 928 31.18 26.65 -5.98
C CYS A 928 29.88 27.18 -5.37
N PRO A 929 29.22 28.16 -6.02
CA PRO A 929 27.94 28.68 -5.56
C PRO A 929 26.75 27.74 -5.84
N PHE A 930 26.90 26.73 -6.71
CA PHE A 930 25.83 25.77 -7.01
C PHE A 930 26.31 24.32 -6.94
N MET A 931 25.38 23.42 -6.68
CA MET A 931 25.58 21.98 -6.63
C MET A 931 24.38 21.27 -7.25
N VAL A 932 24.61 20.16 -7.94
CA VAL A 932 23.60 19.15 -8.24
C VAL A 932 23.90 17.93 -7.40
N GLU A 933 22.90 17.35 -6.76
CA GLU A 933 23.01 16.06 -6.07
C GLU A 933 21.77 15.24 -6.39
N GLY A 934 21.98 14.06 -6.99
CA GLY A 934 20.90 13.28 -7.60
C GLY A 934 20.13 14.10 -8.63
N GLN A 935 18.85 14.35 -8.36
CA GLN A 935 17.95 15.14 -9.20
C GLN A 935 17.83 16.60 -8.80
N ASN A 936 18.38 16.98 -7.66
CA ASN A 936 18.12 18.27 -7.04
C ASN A 936 19.24 19.27 -7.33
N TRP A 937 18.82 20.52 -7.57
CA TRP A 937 19.68 21.65 -7.87
C TRP A 937 19.71 22.58 -6.68
N TYR A 938 20.90 22.92 -6.23
CA TYR A 938 21.11 23.68 -5.01
C TYR A 938 21.92 24.94 -5.24
N LYS A 939 21.59 25.98 -4.48
CA LYS A 939 22.38 27.21 -4.34
C LYS A 939 22.96 27.28 -2.94
N LYS A 940 24.24 27.63 -2.84
CA LYS A 940 24.92 27.80 -1.56
C LYS A 940 24.30 28.96 -0.76
N ILE A 941 24.07 28.74 0.52
CA ILE A 941 23.69 29.76 1.50
C ILE A 941 24.57 29.69 2.75
N GLY A 942 24.48 30.70 3.63
CA GLY A 942 25.29 30.77 4.85
C GLY A 942 26.76 31.12 4.59
N ASN A 943 27.64 30.84 5.56
CA ASN A 943 29.05 31.19 5.44
C ASN A 943 29.80 30.24 4.52
N ASN A 944 30.97 30.69 4.05
CA ASN A 944 31.94 29.86 3.35
C ASN A 944 32.49 28.79 4.31
N GLY A 945 32.22 27.52 4.03
CA GLY A 945 32.62 26.37 4.86
C GLY A 945 31.47 25.65 5.58
N ASP A 946 30.31 26.29 5.71
CA ASP A 946 29.11 25.64 6.23
C ASP A 946 28.46 24.80 5.12
N TRP A 947 28.08 23.55 5.38
CA TRP A 947 27.32 22.74 4.41
C TRP A 947 25.84 23.14 4.45
N SER A 948 25.51 24.25 3.80
CA SER A 948 24.15 24.81 3.77
C SER A 948 23.76 25.24 2.37
N TRP A 949 22.63 24.70 1.91
CA TRP A 949 22.22 24.71 0.51
C TRP A 949 20.70 24.91 0.41
N ASP A 950 20.24 25.83 -0.43
CA ASP A 950 18.83 26.02 -0.76
C ASP A 950 18.50 25.29 -2.05
N LEU A 951 17.42 24.51 -2.05
CA LEU A 951 16.89 23.87 -3.24
C LEU A 951 16.36 24.95 -4.21
N VAL A 952 16.89 24.97 -5.42
CA VAL A 952 16.49 25.87 -6.51
C VAL A 952 15.42 25.21 -7.38
N GLN A 953 15.63 23.95 -7.76
CA GLN A 953 14.71 23.17 -8.58
C GLN A 953 15.05 21.67 -8.52
N THR A 954 14.14 20.84 -9.04
CA THR A 954 14.36 19.39 -9.21
C THR A 954 14.25 19.05 -10.70
N GLY A 955 15.25 18.34 -11.24
CA GLY A 955 15.27 17.84 -12.62
C GLY A 955 15.04 16.33 -12.68
N THR A 956 15.27 15.72 -13.85
CA THR A 956 15.25 14.26 -14.02
C THR A 956 16.58 13.81 -14.62
N PRO A 957 17.54 13.35 -13.81
CA PRO A 957 18.80 12.84 -14.34
C PRO A 957 18.55 11.54 -15.12
N GLY A 958 19.20 11.37 -16.25
CA GLY A 958 19.14 10.13 -17.01
C GLY A 958 20.19 9.14 -16.52
N ILE A 959 19.77 7.90 -16.25
CA ILE A 959 20.63 6.81 -15.79
C ILE A 959 20.50 5.66 -16.80
N ASP A 960 21.61 5.25 -17.41
CA ASP A 960 21.68 4.09 -18.30
C ASP A 960 22.97 3.30 -18.01
N GLY A 961 22.86 2.26 -17.17
CA GLY A 961 24.01 1.51 -16.66
C GLY A 961 24.99 2.43 -15.91
N TYR A 962 26.21 2.56 -16.43
CA TYR A 962 27.25 3.45 -15.91
C TYR A 962 27.10 4.90 -16.35
N HIS A 963 26.31 5.15 -17.41
CA HIS A 963 26.15 6.48 -17.97
C HIS A 963 25.19 7.31 -17.13
N ARG A 964 25.56 8.56 -16.89
CA ARG A 964 24.76 9.54 -16.15
C ARG A 964 24.64 10.83 -16.95
N THR A 965 23.43 11.41 -16.92
CA THR A 965 23.14 12.67 -17.60
C THR A 965 22.38 13.64 -16.70
N TRP A 966 22.78 14.92 -16.70
CA TRP A 966 22.12 15.99 -15.95
C TRP A 966 21.87 17.21 -16.84
N GLY A 967 20.66 17.75 -16.79
CA GLY A 967 20.29 19.00 -17.47
C GLY A 967 20.38 20.21 -16.56
N VAL A 968 21.32 21.12 -16.83
CA VAL A 968 21.57 22.35 -16.08
C VAL A 968 20.77 23.54 -16.65
N PRO A 969 20.00 24.29 -15.85
CA PRO A 969 19.30 25.49 -16.31
C PRO A 969 20.23 26.50 -16.99
N PRO A 970 19.83 27.11 -18.12
CA PRO A 970 20.61 28.13 -18.83
C PRO A 970 20.94 29.33 -17.95
N GLY A 971 20.04 29.66 -17.03
CA GLY A 971 20.19 30.76 -16.08
C GLY A 971 21.36 30.58 -15.11
N THR A 972 21.88 29.37 -14.92
CA THR A 972 22.99 29.09 -13.99
C THR A 972 24.32 29.71 -14.45
N ARG A 973 24.52 29.84 -15.77
CA ARG A 973 25.67 30.54 -16.36
C ARG A 973 25.51 32.06 -16.33
N ALA A 974 24.27 32.55 -16.46
CA ALA A 974 23.93 33.97 -16.42
C ALA A 974 23.89 34.51 -14.99
N SER A 975 23.47 33.71 -14.00
CA SER A 975 23.44 34.06 -12.58
C SER A 975 24.83 34.15 -11.97
N LEU A 976 25.79 33.37 -12.49
CA LEU A 976 27.22 33.61 -12.25
C LEU A 976 27.66 35.00 -12.72
N LYS A 977 26.90 35.73 -13.56
CA LYS A 977 27.24 37.05 -14.12
C LYS A 977 26.29 38.19 -13.65
N ASP A 978 25.29 37.92 -12.80
CA ASP A 978 24.27 38.91 -12.39
C ASP A 978 24.59 39.60 -11.05
N PRO A 979 25.02 40.88 -11.03
CA PRO A 979 25.45 41.60 -9.82
C PRO A 979 24.41 41.71 -8.70
N SER A 980 23.13 41.46 -8.97
CA SER A 980 22.06 41.50 -7.96
C SER A 980 21.96 40.22 -7.13
N ILE A 981 22.59 39.13 -7.58
CA ILE A 981 22.59 37.83 -6.90
C ILE A 981 23.79 37.78 -5.94
N PRO A 982 23.59 37.55 -4.63
CA PRO A 982 24.69 37.33 -3.69
C PRO A 982 25.57 36.18 -4.17
N GLY A 983 26.84 36.48 -4.51
CA GLY A 983 27.80 35.52 -5.05
C GLY A 983 28.10 35.59 -6.55
N SER A 984 27.55 36.56 -7.30
CA SER A 984 27.82 36.71 -8.73
C SER A 984 29.14 37.42 -9.07
N LEU A 985 29.64 37.15 -10.28
CA LEU A 985 30.86 37.68 -10.86
C LEU A 985 30.62 39.08 -11.46
N LEU A 986 30.79 40.15 -10.68
CA LEU A 986 31.33 41.40 -11.22
C LEU A 986 32.42 41.96 -10.31
N THR A 987 33.68 41.71 -10.69
CA THR A 987 34.76 42.69 -10.53
C THR A 987 35.30 43.02 -11.94
N PRO A 988 35.87 44.21 -12.17
CA PRO A 988 36.06 44.78 -13.53
C PRO A 988 37.00 44.02 -14.49
N ASN A 989 37.56 42.87 -14.10
CA ASN A 989 38.71 42.24 -14.77
C ASN A 989 38.50 40.77 -15.20
N ILE A 990 37.26 40.28 -15.32
CA ILE A 990 37.00 38.91 -15.84
C ILE A 990 36.52 39.01 -17.31
N PRO A 991 37.20 38.35 -18.27
CA PRO A 991 36.77 38.36 -19.67
C PRO A 991 35.36 37.80 -19.83
N SER A 992 34.56 38.42 -20.71
CA SER A 992 33.18 37.95 -21.04
C SER A 992 33.14 36.52 -21.59
N THR A 993 34.29 35.99 -22.02
CA THR A 993 34.53 34.65 -22.57
C THR A 993 34.90 33.57 -21.54
N ALA A 994 35.01 33.90 -20.25
CA ALA A 994 35.35 32.91 -19.22
C ALA A 994 34.17 31.95 -18.96
N GLU A 995 34.44 30.64 -19.01
CA GLU A 995 33.45 29.58 -18.76
C GLU A 995 33.54 29.05 -17.31
N ALA A 996 32.39 28.65 -16.74
CA ALA A 996 32.32 28.04 -15.41
C ALA A 996 33.16 26.75 -15.35
N THR A 997 33.74 26.46 -14.18
CA THR A 997 34.39 25.16 -13.91
C THR A 997 33.39 24.23 -13.25
N TRP A 998 33.18 23.07 -13.84
CA TRP A 998 32.35 22.00 -13.29
C TRP A 998 33.24 21.02 -12.53
N ILE A 999 32.75 20.49 -11.41
CA ILE A 999 33.42 19.45 -10.65
C ILE A 999 32.45 18.32 -10.40
N ILE A 1000 32.75 17.15 -10.95
CA ILE A 1000 32.01 15.93 -10.69
C ILE A 1000 32.67 15.25 -9.48
N GLN A 1001 31.89 14.97 -8.45
CA GLN A 1001 32.34 14.36 -7.22
C GLN A 1001 31.58 13.05 -6.95
N THR A 1002 32.32 12.00 -6.60
CA THR A 1002 31.75 10.76 -6.07
C THR A 1002 32.36 10.42 -4.71
N GLU A 1003 31.54 9.89 -3.79
CA GLU A 1003 31.93 9.64 -2.40
C GLU A 1003 31.13 8.48 -1.77
N GLY A 1004 31.66 7.84 -0.71
CA GLY A 1004 30.92 6.98 0.23
C GLY A 1004 31.18 5.47 0.12
N TYR A 1005 31.38 4.91 -1.06
CA TYR A 1005 31.79 3.49 -1.23
C TYR A 1005 33.01 3.33 -2.12
N SER A 1006 33.46 4.45 -2.68
CA SER A 1006 34.75 4.65 -3.30
C SER A 1006 35.42 5.86 -2.65
N PRO A 1007 36.76 5.93 -2.64
CA PRO A 1007 37.46 7.11 -2.15
C PRO A 1007 36.94 8.39 -2.83
N LEU A 1008 36.80 9.47 -2.04
CA LEU A 1008 36.39 10.78 -2.53
C LEU A 1008 37.18 11.15 -3.79
N THR A 1009 36.47 11.28 -4.91
CA THR A 1009 37.07 11.59 -6.21
C THR A 1009 36.44 12.87 -6.74
N ASN A 1010 37.27 13.85 -7.11
CA ASN A 1010 36.83 15.09 -7.76
C ASN A 1010 37.43 15.16 -9.16
N VAL A 1011 36.62 15.41 -10.19
CA VAL A 1011 37.09 15.59 -11.57
C VAL A 1011 36.59 16.92 -12.13
N PHE A 1012 37.49 17.70 -12.73
CA PHE A 1012 37.26 19.11 -13.06
C PHE A 1012 37.18 19.32 -14.58
N VAL A 1013 36.17 20.06 -15.05
CA VAL A 1013 35.90 20.30 -16.47
C VAL A 1013 35.52 21.77 -16.72
N PRO A 1014 36.17 22.50 -17.65
CA PRO A 1014 37.42 22.15 -18.32
C PRO A 1014 38.59 22.10 -17.33
N CYS A 1015 39.65 21.36 -17.67
CA CYS A 1015 40.87 21.30 -16.88
C CYS A 1015 41.42 22.72 -16.61
N PRO A 1016 41.62 23.13 -15.35
CA PRO A 1016 42.26 24.40 -15.07
C PRO A 1016 43.68 24.41 -15.61
N GLY A 1017 43.95 25.21 -16.64
CA GLY A 1017 45.26 25.33 -17.26
C GLY A 1017 46.27 25.97 -16.29
N VAL A 1018 46.99 25.15 -15.53
CA VAL A 1018 48.24 25.53 -14.87
C VAL A 1018 49.31 24.64 -15.48
N GLY A 1019 50.39 25.26 -15.95
CA GLY A 1019 51.36 24.68 -16.88
C GLY A 1019 51.81 23.26 -16.54
N ALA A 1020 52.02 22.48 -17.60
CA ALA A 1020 52.57 21.14 -17.59
C ALA A 1020 53.70 20.98 -16.55
N SER A 1021 53.46 20.11 -15.56
CA SER A 1021 54.52 19.40 -14.86
C SER A 1021 54.06 17.96 -14.67
N ASP A 1022 54.87 17.04 -15.17
CA ASP A 1022 54.66 15.60 -15.32
C ASP A 1022 54.39 14.83 -14.01
N ASP A 1023 53.23 15.03 -13.39
CA ASP A 1023 52.69 14.12 -12.38
C ASP A 1023 51.54 13.30 -13.01
N PRO A 1024 51.72 12.00 -13.27
CA PRO A 1024 50.69 11.15 -13.88
C PRO A 1024 49.50 10.87 -12.95
N GLY A 1025 49.48 11.42 -11.74
CA GLY A 1025 48.42 11.16 -10.76
C GLY A 1025 47.92 12.38 -10.01
N ARG A 1026 47.31 13.38 -10.68
CA ARG A 1026 46.26 14.26 -10.10
C ARG A 1026 45.64 15.21 -11.12
N TYR A 1027 44.45 14.80 -11.58
CA TYR A 1027 43.22 15.49 -12.03
C TYR A 1027 43.42 16.71 -12.95
N CYS A 1028 42.77 16.87 -14.10
CA CYS A 1028 41.61 16.18 -14.69
C CYS A 1028 41.78 14.67 -14.98
#